data_AF-A0A0G4L3C5-F1
#
_entry.id   AF-A0A0G4L3C5-F1
#
_cell.length_a   1.000
_cell.length_b   1.000
_cell.length_c   1.000
_cell.angle_alpha   90.00
_cell.angle_beta   90.00
_cell.angle_gamma   90.00
#
_symmetry.space_group_name_H-M   'P 1'
#
loop_
_entity.id
_entity.type
_entity.pdbx_description
1 polymer ?
#
loop_
_entity_poly.entity_id
_entity_poly.type
_entity_poly.pdbx_seq_one_letter_code
_entity_poly.pdbx_strand_id
1 'polypeptide(L)'
;MVLLYTTKKLYKFLFPPDSASSRELADKNPSSEASSTSPQPTDTPSKACRHGISPRCEVCVAARRAQLTYRWKIILGLFLPFTVSALDVTIIASALPWIAADFGELAQLNWIISAFNLTSAAFIPFWGQIADIFGRHTTIQAATLIMVVGSALCTAAPTNAFAVLLLGRAIQGLGSAGMDISVRAIVADKVSLGEDAKNWSIFTIIGGVSYGIGPVVGGYLTSADWRWCFGVNLPVGVVGMAVVFIVLRKELLGPQPIPRLEETVETGRRTTFKHRLRTIDVGGQVLSLLGFSLLILSFTWAGATYGWNTPAVLVPLISSIFIIGAFLWWEYQMVPGNMLARRFNHQRAMIPWEVLVNRDIALLFYTSFATGMAMYSVMYFCNFYFTMVKQLGADEAGVQLLYFIPGLAAGVYAAMYMCNINPGQTWHPIFFGSVIQALGIGLLAWACWIEHDATVYGMMALSGVGVGMRLMPVPLHGMGYFPQRKAAVISLAQVSGPLGGTLGLTVMTTVFNNVAGIEASGSDFAALHDMDASQLAAMARDARKGIVMAYISISPFMVLCVVAAAILGNVFIARTKEGEIERENKIYPGVFFWAWIRGEAHSSEKPELSSTLVALGASLTAALTPLEVQGNAFVNPKTGNKFQIVGIDYQINGAAGYDPAHGHDPLSEADVCLRDAAIMQALGVNAVRVYNLDPNLNHDECASIFNAAGMYMLIDVNSPLPGEAITAWQPWTSYYKEYLNRTFAMVEAFKSYPNTLLFFSANEVINNEATVVDVPPYLRAVTRDLKNYIANHADRKIPVGYSAADVREYLWDTWNYMQCTHDEDKDDMSRADLFGLNSYSWCGESDFDTSSYDDLVDGLKDTSVPVFLSEYGCNKVTPRPFTEVGTIYGDQMTGVFSGGLVYEFSQETHKFGLAQVYKNNSVHFLEDFHLLAEQYAKLDFETLQGTKPSKNSPKPPKCDASLIKTKAFNANFTLPDVPPGAQELIDNGIENKPSGKLVKISNWEVDSDFKIWDANWNLLTLSVKPLADDESNKPGNNEASTASVSAGPTSSSASSPASTSNGGTANNDDSAGISVRPAVAFAIAAPIAILLL
;
A
#
# COMPACT_ATOMS: atom_id res chain seq x y z
N MET A 1 -5.21 19.29 -35.47
CA MET A 1 -5.43 18.42 -36.66
C MET A 1 -6.52 17.36 -36.45
N VAL A 2 -6.57 16.66 -35.30
CA VAL A 2 -7.63 15.68 -34.99
C VAL A 2 -9.03 16.31 -34.95
N LEU A 3 -9.19 17.49 -34.32
CA LEU A 3 -10.47 18.21 -34.25
C LEU A 3 -11.03 18.60 -35.64
N LEU A 4 -10.15 18.97 -36.58
CA LEU A 4 -10.51 19.33 -37.97
C LEU A 4 -10.83 18.10 -38.84
N TYR A 5 -10.23 16.95 -38.53
CA TYR A 5 -10.52 15.69 -39.20
C TYR A 5 -11.85 15.08 -38.70
N THR A 6 -12.15 15.18 -37.41
CA THR A 6 -13.44 14.79 -36.83
C THR A 6 -14.57 15.70 -37.29
N THR A 7 -14.40 17.03 -37.36
CA THR A 7 -15.45 17.93 -37.84
C THR A 7 -15.76 17.74 -39.33
N LYS A 8 -14.78 17.44 -40.19
CA LYS A 8 -15.05 17.10 -41.60
C LYS A 8 -15.84 15.80 -41.77
N LYS A 9 -15.58 14.78 -40.93
CA LYS A 9 -16.36 13.53 -40.93
C LYS A 9 -17.75 13.73 -40.32
N LEU A 10 -17.87 14.56 -39.28
CA LEU A 10 -19.13 14.92 -38.65
C LEU A 10 -20.03 15.74 -39.61
N TYR A 11 -19.47 16.69 -40.37
CA TYR A 11 -20.21 17.51 -41.33
C TYR A 11 -20.79 16.68 -42.49
N LYS A 12 -20.00 15.74 -43.04
CA LYS A 12 -20.47 14.79 -44.07
C LYS A 12 -21.50 13.78 -43.56
N PHE A 13 -21.57 13.59 -42.23
CA PHE A 13 -22.51 12.70 -41.57
C PHE A 13 -23.79 13.44 -41.11
N LEU A 14 -23.68 14.74 -40.81
CA LEU A 14 -24.77 15.64 -40.42
C LEU A 14 -25.59 16.15 -41.62
N PHE A 15 -24.99 16.25 -42.81
CA PHE A 15 -25.66 16.71 -44.04
C PHE A 15 -25.37 15.77 -45.22
N PRO A 16 -26.10 14.66 -45.39
CA PRO A 16 -26.03 13.89 -46.63
C PRO A 16 -26.60 14.73 -47.78
N PRO A 17 -26.01 14.72 -48.99
CA PRO A 17 -26.54 15.49 -50.11
C PRO A 17 -27.94 14.96 -50.48
N ASP A 18 -28.92 15.87 -50.52
CA ASP A 18 -30.25 15.62 -51.05
C ASP A 18 -30.14 15.27 -52.54
N SER A 19 -30.49 14.04 -52.90
CA SER A 19 -30.80 13.67 -54.28
C SER A 19 -32.32 13.61 -54.42
N ALA A 20 -32.92 14.75 -54.74
CA ALA A 20 -34.27 14.83 -55.28
C ALA A 20 -34.20 15.18 -56.78
N SER A 21 -34.34 14.18 -57.63
CA SER A 21 -35.04 14.18 -58.94
C SER A 21 -34.90 12.74 -59.47
N SER A 22 -35.89 12.06 -60.04
CA SER A 22 -36.99 12.50 -60.90
C SER A 22 -38.12 11.45 -60.90
N ARG A 23 -39.31 11.89 -61.31
CA ARG A 23 -40.57 11.15 -61.48
C ARG A 23 -40.46 10.03 -62.53
N GLU A 24 -41.21 8.94 -62.35
CA GLU A 24 -42.26 8.51 -63.31
C GLU A 24 -43.12 7.33 -62.79
N LEU A 25 -44.34 7.27 -63.33
CA LEU A 25 -45.49 6.43 -62.96
C LEU A 25 -45.34 4.95 -63.33
N ALA A 26 -45.99 4.04 -62.59
CA ALA A 26 -46.97 3.09 -63.13
C ALA A 26 -47.54 2.11 -62.08
N ASP A 27 -48.86 2.20 -61.89
CA ASP A 27 -49.86 1.15 -61.60
C ASP A 27 -49.45 -0.35 -61.62
N LYS A 28 -49.79 -1.09 -60.54
CA LYS A 28 -50.83 -2.16 -60.52
C LYS A 28 -50.80 -3.04 -59.25
N ASN A 29 -51.98 -3.21 -58.66
CA ASN A 29 -52.39 -4.23 -57.68
C ASN A 29 -52.73 -5.57 -58.43
N PRO A 30 -53.19 -6.66 -57.78
CA PRO A 30 -52.62 -7.50 -56.70
C PRO A 30 -52.67 -9.02 -57.08
N SER A 31 -52.36 -9.95 -56.14
CA SER A 31 -52.53 -11.44 -56.13
C SER A 31 -51.19 -12.18 -55.92
N SER A 32 -51.03 -13.32 -55.24
CA SER A 32 -51.93 -14.34 -54.67
C SER A 32 -51.19 -15.18 -53.60
N GLU A 33 -51.96 -15.76 -52.69
CA GLU A 33 -51.89 -17.07 -52.02
C GLU A 33 -50.57 -17.90 -51.94
N ALA A 34 -50.32 -18.33 -50.69
CA ALA A 34 -50.27 -19.72 -50.21
C ALA A 34 -49.05 -20.66 -50.44
N SER A 35 -48.62 -21.20 -49.27
CA SER A 35 -48.47 -22.64 -49.00
C SER A 35 -47.17 -23.39 -49.35
N SER A 36 -46.56 -23.89 -48.27
CA SER A 36 -46.01 -25.25 -48.08
C SER A 36 -44.95 -25.78 -49.06
N THR A 37 -43.76 -26.09 -48.54
CA THR A 37 -43.25 -27.46 -48.32
C THR A 37 -41.76 -27.42 -47.97
N SER A 38 -41.34 -28.19 -46.97
CA SER A 38 -39.93 -28.60 -46.80
C SER A 38 -39.62 -29.72 -47.80
N PRO A 39 -38.35 -29.92 -48.19
CA PRO A 39 -37.55 -30.89 -47.45
C PRO A 39 -36.05 -30.53 -47.30
N GLN A 40 -35.38 -31.28 -46.42
CA GLN A 40 -33.95 -31.24 -46.06
C GLN A 40 -32.95 -31.17 -47.24
N PRO A 41 -31.69 -30.81 -46.95
CA PRO A 41 -30.60 -31.59 -47.55
C PRO A 41 -29.36 -31.86 -46.67
N THR A 42 -28.71 -32.93 -47.09
CA THR A 42 -27.44 -33.58 -46.75
C THR A 42 -26.16 -32.78 -47.05
N ASP A 43 -25.05 -33.22 -46.45
CA ASP A 43 -23.69 -32.67 -46.45
C ASP A 43 -22.93 -32.57 -47.80
N THR A 44 -22.39 -31.37 -48.06
CA THR A 44 -21.06 -31.01 -48.64
C THR A 44 -20.69 -31.30 -50.14
N PRO A 45 -19.63 -30.68 -50.73
CA PRO A 45 -19.55 -29.27 -51.14
C PRO A 45 -18.89 -29.05 -52.55
N SER A 46 -19.39 -28.15 -53.41
CA SER A 46 -18.51 -27.45 -54.38
C SER A 46 -19.12 -26.22 -55.05
N LYS A 47 -18.43 -25.10 -54.85
CA LYS A 47 -18.16 -23.94 -55.74
C LYS A 47 -19.18 -23.48 -56.79
N ALA A 48 -19.45 -22.17 -56.65
CA ALA A 48 -19.58 -21.15 -57.69
C ALA A 48 -20.98 -20.82 -58.23
N CYS A 49 -21.60 -19.80 -57.62
CA CYS A 49 -22.20 -18.69 -58.36
C CYS A 49 -21.87 -17.37 -57.62
N ARG A 50 -20.87 -16.64 -58.13
CA ARG A 50 -20.88 -15.17 -58.07
C ARG A 50 -22.03 -14.72 -58.96
N HIS A 51 -22.93 -13.88 -58.45
CA HIS A 51 -23.63 -12.74 -59.07
C HIS A 51 -24.85 -12.41 -58.20
N GLY A 52 -24.92 -11.17 -57.72
CA GLY A 52 -26.06 -10.67 -56.96
C GLY A 52 -25.62 -9.84 -55.78
N ILE A 53 -25.41 -8.55 -56.01
CA ILE A 53 -25.52 -7.53 -54.97
C ILE A 53 -26.88 -7.77 -54.32
N SER A 54 -26.91 -8.35 -53.11
CA SER A 54 -28.17 -8.42 -52.38
C SER A 54 -28.67 -6.99 -52.22
N PRO A 55 -29.93 -6.66 -52.59
CA PRO A 55 -30.47 -5.36 -52.25
C PRO A 55 -30.31 -5.18 -50.74
N ARG A 56 -29.88 -3.99 -50.31
CA ARG A 56 -29.81 -3.64 -48.89
C ARG A 56 -31.15 -4.04 -48.27
N CYS A 57 -31.16 -5.09 -47.45
CA CYS A 57 -32.33 -5.59 -46.75
C CYS A 57 -33.08 -4.39 -46.15
N GLU A 58 -34.24 -4.03 -46.69
CA GLU A 58 -34.98 -2.83 -46.28
C GLU A 58 -35.34 -2.89 -44.80
N VAL A 59 -35.63 -4.10 -44.30
CA VAL A 59 -35.84 -4.41 -42.88
C VAL A 59 -34.59 -4.09 -42.04
N CYS A 60 -33.40 -4.40 -42.56
CA CYS A 60 -32.13 -4.15 -41.89
C CYS A 60 -31.77 -2.66 -41.90
N VAL A 61 -32.09 -1.94 -42.99
CA VAL A 61 -31.95 -0.48 -43.08
C VAL A 61 -32.93 0.23 -42.14
N ALA A 62 -34.18 -0.25 -42.07
CA ALA A 62 -35.21 0.27 -41.17
C ALA A 62 -34.85 -0.01 -39.70
N ALA A 63 -34.36 -1.21 -39.37
CA ALA A 63 -33.87 -1.57 -38.03
C ALA A 63 -32.68 -0.70 -37.62
N ARG A 64 -31.72 -0.48 -38.52
CA ARG A 64 -30.57 0.40 -38.28
C ARG A 64 -30.99 1.87 -38.09
N ARG A 65 -31.95 2.37 -38.88
CA ARG A 65 -32.53 3.71 -38.68
C ARG A 65 -33.24 3.80 -37.33
N ALA A 66 -34.07 2.82 -36.97
CA ALA A 66 -34.75 2.79 -35.68
C ALA A 66 -33.77 2.78 -34.49
N GLN A 67 -32.70 1.98 -34.58
CA GLN A 67 -31.63 1.96 -33.58
C GLN A 67 -30.90 3.32 -33.47
N LEU A 68 -30.58 3.96 -34.60
CA LEU A 68 -29.97 5.28 -34.61
C LEU A 68 -30.90 6.34 -34.02
N THR A 69 -32.19 6.32 -34.36
CA THR A 69 -33.18 7.23 -33.80
C THR A 69 -33.32 7.03 -32.29
N TYR A 70 -33.39 5.78 -31.82
CA TYR A 70 -33.44 5.47 -30.40
C TYR A 70 -32.19 5.98 -29.67
N ARG A 71 -30.99 5.72 -30.21
CA ARG A 71 -29.72 6.25 -29.69
C ARG A 71 -29.74 7.76 -29.54
N TRP A 72 -30.15 8.49 -30.57
CA TRP A 72 -30.19 9.95 -30.51
C TRP A 72 -31.21 10.47 -29.49
N LYS A 73 -32.35 9.79 -29.33
CA LYS A 73 -33.32 10.14 -28.29
C LYS A 73 -32.75 9.94 -26.89
N ILE A 74 -32.08 8.81 -26.60
CA ILE A 74 -31.47 8.56 -25.28
C ILE A 74 -30.34 9.55 -25.00
N ILE A 75 -29.49 9.86 -26.00
CA ILE A 75 -28.44 10.86 -25.85
C ILE A 75 -29.07 12.23 -25.54
N LEU A 76 -30.00 12.70 -26.38
CA LEU A 76 -30.65 13.99 -26.20
C LEU A 76 -31.37 14.11 -24.85
N GLY A 77 -32.06 13.05 -24.42
CA GLY A 77 -32.85 13.07 -23.20
C GLY A 77 -32.03 12.90 -21.93
N LEU A 78 -30.96 12.11 -21.94
CA LEU A 78 -30.16 11.86 -20.74
C LEU A 78 -28.91 12.74 -20.63
N PHE A 79 -28.55 13.50 -21.67
CA PHE A 79 -27.39 14.39 -21.66
C PHE A 79 -27.42 15.36 -20.47
N LEU A 80 -28.52 16.08 -20.25
CA LEU A 80 -28.61 17.07 -19.19
C LEU A 80 -28.62 16.45 -17.78
N PRO A 81 -29.49 15.47 -17.45
CA PRO A 81 -29.45 14.83 -16.13
C PRO A 81 -28.07 14.24 -15.79
N PHE A 82 -27.44 13.57 -16.76
CA PHE A 82 -26.11 12.99 -16.55
C PHE A 82 -25.04 14.06 -16.39
N THR A 83 -25.08 15.13 -17.18
CA THR A 83 -24.15 16.25 -17.05
C THR A 83 -24.29 16.94 -15.71
N VAL A 84 -25.51 17.18 -15.21
CA VAL A 84 -25.74 17.77 -13.89
C VAL A 84 -25.15 16.88 -12.79
N SER A 85 -25.42 15.56 -12.84
CA SER A 85 -24.86 14.61 -11.88
C SER A 85 -23.33 14.62 -11.89
N ALA A 86 -22.71 14.50 -13.07
CA ALA A 86 -21.26 14.43 -13.22
C ALA A 86 -20.56 15.77 -12.91
N LEU A 87 -21.17 16.90 -13.26
CA LEU A 87 -20.64 18.24 -13.01
C LEU A 87 -20.65 18.57 -11.51
N ASP A 88 -21.73 18.27 -10.79
CA ASP A 88 -21.87 18.62 -9.36
C ASP A 88 -20.79 17.94 -8.48
N VAL A 89 -20.37 16.73 -8.87
CA VAL A 89 -19.28 15.99 -8.21
C VAL A 89 -17.98 16.80 -8.22
N THR A 90 -17.62 17.43 -9.34
CA THR A 90 -16.28 18.04 -9.52
C THR A 90 -16.27 19.57 -9.50
N ILE A 91 -17.41 20.24 -9.72
CA ILE A 91 -17.52 21.72 -9.73
C ILE A 91 -17.10 22.35 -8.41
N ILE A 92 -17.16 21.59 -7.34
CA ILE A 92 -16.92 22.06 -5.97
C ILE A 92 -15.45 21.98 -5.61
N ALA A 93 -14.66 21.17 -6.31
CA ALA A 93 -13.25 20.97 -5.98
C ALA A 93 -12.48 22.30 -5.91
N SER A 94 -12.77 23.25 -6.81
CA SER A 94 -12.19 24.59 -6.82
C SER A 94 -12.86 25.60 -5.88
N ALA A 95 -14.13 25.37 -5.51
CA ALA A 95 -14.89 26.24 -4.62
C ALA A 95 -14.70 25.91 -3.13
N LEU A 96 -14.22 24.70 -2.83
CA LEU A 96 -14.29 24.08 -1.51
C LEU A 96 -13.69 24.93 -0.37
N PRO A 97 -12.46 25.47 -0.49
CA PRO A 97 -11.86 26.24 0.60
C PRO A 97 -12.63 27.53 0.88
N TRP A 98 -13.13 28.18 -0.18
CA TRP A 98 -13.90 29.43 -0.11
C TRP A 98 -15.26 29.24 0.54
N ILE A 99 -15.97 28.17 0.18
CA ILE A 99 -17.24 27.82 0.82
C ILE A 99 -17.02 27.60 2.32
N ALA A 100 -16.00 26.84 2.71
CA ALA A 100 -15.77 26.57 4.12
C ALA A 100 -15.34 27.82 4.91
N ALA A 101 -14.59 28.74 4.28
CA ALA A 101 -14.19 30.02 4.88
C ALA A 101 -15.40 30.93 5.18
N ASP A 102 -16.33 31.07 4.23
CA ASP A 102 -17.52 31.92 4.38
C ASP A 102 -18.44 31.51 5.55
N PHE A 103 -18.41 30.24 5.94
CA PHE A 103 -19.15 29.71 7.08
C PHE A 103 -18.33 29.71 8.38
N GLY A 104 -17.04 30.03 8.33
CA GLY A 104 -16.12 29.94 9.47
C GLY A 104 -15.82 28.49 9.90
N GLU A 105 -16.03 27.51 9.00
CA GLU A 105 -16.00 26.07 9.30
C GLU A 105 -14.93 25.34 8.46
N LEU A 106 -13.74 25.94 8.35
CA LEU A 106 -12.61 25.38 7.61
C LEU A 106 -12.22 23.97 8.12
N ALA A 107 -12.26 23.74 9.43
CA ALA A 107 -12.01 22.42 10.03
C ALA A 107 -12.95 21.33 9.49
N GLN A 108 -14.14 21.71 9.01
CA GLN A 108 -15.18 20.82 8.51
C GLN A 108 -15.28 20.82 6.98
N LEU A 109 -14.27 21.33 6.25
CA LEU A 109 -14.31 21.44 4.78
C LEU A 109 -14.59 20.09 4.08
N ASN A 110 -14.10 18.98 4.66
CA ASN A 110 -14.32 17.62 4.15
C ASN A 110 -15.81 17.21 4.17
N TRP A 111 -16.63 17.78 5.07
CA TRP A 111 -18.05 17.44 5.17
C TRP A 111 -18.87 17.88 3.96
N ILE A 112 -18.46 18.96 3.29
CA ILE A 112 -19.15 19.47 2.10
C ILE A 112 -19.13 18.42 0.98
N ILE A 113 -18.02 17.68 0.84
CA ILE A 113 -17.87 16.60 -0.14
C ILE A 113 -18.45 15.30 0.42
N SER A 114 -18.10 14.97 1.67
CA SER A 114 -18.46 13.69 2.29
C SER A 114 -19.97 13.51 2.38
N ALA A 115 -20.75 14.56 2.71
CA ALA A 115 -22.22 14.47 2.78
C ALA A 115 -22.86 14.07 1.44
N PHE A 116 -22.36 14.61 0.33
CA PHE A 116 -22.82 14.26 -1.01
C PHE A 116 -22.41 12.83 -1.38
N ASN A 117 -21.13 12.47 -1.24
CA ASN A 117 -20.66 11.14 -1.66
C ASN A 117 -21.25 10.02 -0.80
N LEU A 118 -21.42 10.28 0.50
CA LEU A 118 -22.03 9.36 1.47
C LEU A 118 -23.45 8.98 1.05
N THR A 119 -24.28 9.98 0.77
CA THR A 119 -25.66 9.75 0.35
C THR A 119 -25.73 9.21 -1.07
N SER A 120 -24.80 9.61 -1.96
CA SER A 120 -24.71 9.03 -3.29
C SER A 120 -24.42 7.52 -3.23
N ALA A 121 -23.39 7.10 -2.48
CA ALA A 121 -23.06 5.69 -2.30
C ALA A 121 -24.22 4.89 -1.67
N ALA A 122 -24.75 5.38 -0.53
CA ALA A 122 -25.71 4.62 0.26
C ALA A 122 -27.05 4.38 -0.47
N PHE A 123 -27.48 5.30 -1.33
CA PHE A 123 -28.79 5.22 -2.00
C PHE A 123 -28.77 4.64 -3.42
N ILE A 124 -27.61 4.27 -3.99
CA ILE A 124 -27.55 3.62 -5.31
C ILE A 124 -28.40 2.34 -5.37
N PRO A 125 -28.29 1.40 -4.40
CA PRO A 125 -29.11 0.19 -4.42
C PRO A 125 -30.61 0.46 -4.27
N PHE A 126 -30.98 1.44 -3.44
CA PHE A 126 -32.35 1.93 -3.30
C PHE A 126 -32.94 2.35 -4.65
N TRP A 127 -32.22 3.20 -5.38
CA TRP A 127 -32.67 3.68 -6.68
C TRP A 127 -32.72 2.60 -7.75
N GLY A 128 -31.83 1.59 -7.70
CA GLY A 128 -31.91 0.41 -8.56
C GLY A 128 -33.25 -0.32 -8.40
N GLN A 129 -33.71 -0.51 -7.16
CA GLN A 129 -34.99 -1.16 -6.89
C GLN A 129 -36.20 -0.27 -7.28
N ILE A 130 -36.14 1.03 -6.99
CA ILE A 130 -37.18 1.99 -7.40
C ILE A 130 -37.32 2.03 -8.93
N ALA A 131 -36.20 2.00 -9.66
CA ALA A 131 -36.17 1.96 -11.11
C ALA A 131 -36.92 0.74 -11.65
N ASP A 132 -36.75 -0.43 -11.04
CA ASP A 132 -37.42 -1.67 -11.45
C ASP A 132 -38.92 -1.66 -11.11
N ILE A 133 -39.31 -1.14 -9.93
CA ILE A 133 -40.70 -1.14 -9.43
C ILE A 133 -41.58 -0.08 -10.09
N PHE A 134 -41.08 1.15 -10.22
CA PHE A 134 -41.85 2.30 -10.72
C PHE A 134 -41.51 2.67 -12.17
N GLY A 135 -40.50 2.01 -12.76
CA GLY A 135 -40.06 2.22 -14.12
C GLY A 135 -39.03 3.35 -14.25
N ARG A 136 -38.36 3.39 -15.40
CA ARG A 136 -37.19 4.26 -15.60
C ARG A 136 -37.56 5.74 -15.62
N HIS A 137 -38.70 6.10 -16.24
CA HIS A 137 -39.12 7.50 -16.41
C HIS A 137 -39.42 8.21 -15.08
N THR A 138 -40.23 7.60 -14.22
CA THR A 138 -40.59 8.18 -12.92
C THR A 138 -39.35 8.33 -12.04
N THR A 139 -38.44 7.36 -12.11
CA THR A 139 -37.21 7.31 -11.32
C THR A 139 -36.25 8.43 -11.70
N ILE A 140 -35.94 8.61 -13.00
CA ILE A 140 -35.05 9.69 -13.43
C ILE A 140 -35.66 11.07 -13.12
N GLN A 141 -36.97 11.25 -13.26
CA GLN A 141 -37.64 12.51 -12.92
C GLN A 141 -37.58 12.83 -11.43
N ALA A 142 -37.83 11.83 -10.57
CA ALA A 142 -37.74 11.99 -9.13
C ALA A 142 -36.30 12.29 -8.69
N ALA A 143 -35.32 11.58 -9.25
CA ALA A 143 -33.90 11.79 -8.95
C ALA A 143 -33.43 13.19 -9.35
N THR A 144 -33.78 13.66 -10.56
CA THR A 144 -33.44 15.03 -11.00
C THR A 144 -34.16 16.09 -10.17
N LEU A 145 -35.41 15.87 -9.77
CA LEU A 145 -36.13 16.80 -8.88
C LEU A 145 -35.44 16.91 -7.51
N ILE A 146 -35.05 15.78 -6.93
CA ILE A 146 -34.33 15.74 -5.64
C ILE A 146 -32.99 16.48 -5.77
N MET A 147 -32.24 16.26 -6.85
CA MET A 147 -31.02 17.01 -7.14
C MET A 147 -31.25 18.53 -7.21
N VAL A 148 -32.30 18.97 -7.90
CA VAL A 148 -32.65 20.40 -8.02
C VAL A 148 -33.01 20.98 -6.65
N VAL A 149 -33.79 20.26 -5.83
CA VAL A 149 -34.13 20.70 -4.47
C VAL A 149 -32.89 20.80 -3.59
N GLY A 150 -32.00 19.81 -3.62
CA GLY A 150 -30.73 19.88 -2.89
C GLY A 150 -29.87 21.06 -3.33
N SER A 151 -29.76 21.28 -4.64
CA SER A 151 -29.03 22.41 -5.22
C SER A 151 -29.61 23.77 -4.78
N ALA A 152 -30.94 23.87 -4.68
CA ALA A 152 -31.62 25.07 -4.20
C ALA A 152 -31.30 25.35 -2.73
N LEU A 153 -31.28 24.32 -1.89
CA LEU A 153 -30.92 24.43 -0.47
C LEU A 153 -29.46 24.87 -0.30
N CYS A 154 -28.53 24.31 -1.08
CA CYS A 154 -27.13 24.73 -1.04
C CYS A 154 -26.95 26.18 -1.51
N THR A 155 -27.63 26.58 -2.59
CA THR A 155 -27.58 27.96 -3.13
C THR A 155 -28.12 28.97 -2.12
N ALA A 156 -29.22 28.62 -1.44
CA ALA A 156 -29.90 29.49 -0.49
C ALA A 156 -29.36 29.41 0.95
N ALA A 157 -28.34 28.58 1.21
CA ALA A 157 -27.82 28.36 2.55
C ALA A 157 -27.29 29.67 3.16
N PRO A 158 -27.85 30.12 4.30
CA PRO A 158 -27.33 31.25 5.05
C PRO A 158 -25.93 30.92 5.60
N THR A 159 -24.99 31.87 5.56
CA THR A 159 -23.60 31.66 6.03
C THR A 159 -23.49 31.35 7.52
N ASN A 160 -24.52 31.65 8.32
CA ASN A 160 -24.60 31.27 9.73
C ASN A 160 -25.16 29.85 9.97
N ALA A 161 -25.51 29.11 8.91
CA ALA A 161 -26.22 27.83 9.01
C ALA A 161 -25.54 26.72 8.18
N PHE A 162 -24.32 26.34 8.53
CA PHE A 162 -23.53 25.32 7.84
C PHE A 162 -24.27 23.98 7.67
N ALA A 163 -25.06 23.57 8.68
CA ALA A 163 -25.86 22.36 8.61
C ALA A 163 -26.89 22.34 7.46
N VAL A 164 -27.41 23.51 7.04
CA VAL A 164 -28.36 23.60 5.91
C VAL A 164 -27.65 23.30 4.59
N LEU A 165 -26.41 23.78 4.43
CA LEU A 165 -25.56 23.46 3.28
C LEU A 165 -25.29 21.95 3.22
N LEU A 166 -24.89 21.34 4.36
CA LEU A 166 -24.65 19.89 4.43
C LEU A 166 -25.90 19.06 4.16
N LEU A 167 -27.07 19.51 4.63
CA LEU A 167 -28.35 18.88 4.30
C LEU A 167 -28.66 18.98 2.81
N GLY A 168 -28.44 20.14 2.21
CA GLY A 168 -28.56 20.34 0.76
C GLY A 168 -27.66 19.37 -0.02
N ARG A 169 -26.41 19.20 0.42
CA ARG A 169 -25.45 18.24 -0.14
C ARG A 169 -25.91 16.79 -0.05
N ALA A 170 -26.42 16.39 1.11
CA ALA A 170 -26.97 15.06 1.33
C ALA A 170 -28.16 14.79 0.38
N ILE A 171 -29.01 15.80 0.15
CA ILE A 171 -30.13 15.69 -0.80
C ILE A 171 -29.64 15.64 -2.25
N GLN A 172 -28.62 16.43 -2.62
CA GLN A 172 -27.99 16.37 -3.94
C GLN A 172 -27.40 14.98 -4.22
N GLY A 173 -26.68 14.40 -3.25
CA GLY A 173 -26.09 13.06 -3.38
C GLY A 173 -27.15 11.96 -3.58
N LEU A 174 -28.26 12.02 -2.83
CA LEU A 174 -29.43 11.17 -3.06
C LEU A 174 -29.97 11.30 -4.49
N GLY A 175 -30.08 12.52 -5.01
CA GLY A 175 -30.52 12.77 -6.39
C GLY A 175 -29.52 12.26 -7.44
N SER A 176 -28.22 12.48 -7.20
CA SER A 176 -27.12 12.03 -8.08
C SER A 176 -27.11 10.51 -8.25
N ALA A 177 -27.17 9.76 -7.13
CA ALA A 177 -27.26 8.31 -7.15
C ALA A 177 -28.37 7.79 -8.07
N GLY A 178 -29.56 8.41 -7.98
CA GLY A 178 -30.73 8.05 -8.76
C GLY A 178 -30.57 8.36 -10.24
N MET A 179 -29.90 9.47 -10.58
CA MET A 179 -29.60 9.81 -11.97
C MET A 179 -28.58 8.86 -12.56
N ASP A 180 -27.49 8.55 -11.86
CA ASP A 180 -26.42 7.70 -12.35
C ASP A 180 -26.89 6.27 -12.64
N ILE A 181 -27.64 5.66 -11.71
CA ILE A 181 -28.18 4.32 -11.92
C ILE A 181 -29.23 4.31 -13.03
N SER A 182 -30.08 5.34 -13.10
CA SER A 182 -31.13 5.43 -14.12
C SER A 182 -30.52 5.61 -15.51
N VAL A 183 -29.52 6.49 -15.67
CA VAL A 183 -28.85 6.72 -16.97
C VAL A 183 -28.17 5.45 -17.45
N ARG A 184 -27.38 4.78 -16.60
CA ARG A 184 -26.70 3.54 -16.99
C ARG A 184 -27.68 2.42 -17.32
N ALA A 185 -28.74 2.25 -16.53
CA ALA A 185 -29.78 1.25 -16.80
C ALA A 185 -30.50 1.54 -18.12
N ILE A 186 -30.92 2.78 -18.38
CA ILE A 186 -31.62 3.16 -19.61
C ILE A 186 -30.74 2.96 -20.85
N VAL A 187 -29.43 3.24 -20.75
CA VAL A 187 -28.49 3.05 -21.86
C VAL A 187 -28.29 1.56 -22.20
N ALA A 188 -28.34 0.69 -21.18
CA ALA A 188 -28.20 -0.78 -21.33
C ALA A 188 -29.52 -1.51 -21.66
N ASP A 189 -30.65 -0.82 -21.53
CA ASP A 189 -31.98 -1.33 -21.84
C ASP A 189 -32.19 -1.40 -23.37
N LYS A 190 -32.89 -2.43 -23.84
CA LYS A 190 -33.29 -2.62 -25.26
C LYS A 190 -32.15 -2.64 -26.29
N VAL A 191 -30.90 -2.84 -25.87
CA VAL A 191 -29.72 -2.92 -26.76
C VAL A 191 -28.86 -4.16 -26.46
N SER A 192 -28.16 -4.66 -27.48
CA SER A 192 -27.18 -5.75 -27.34
C SER A 192 -25.94 -5.26 -26.60
N LEU A 193 -25.11 -6.17 -26.05
CA LEU A 193 -23.91 -5.81 -25.29
C LEU A 193 -22.90 -4.98 -26.09
N GLY A 194 -22.75 -5.26 -27.40
CA GLY A 194 -21.90 -4.46 -28.27
C GLY A 194 -22.44 -3.06 -28.54
N GLU A 195 -23.77 -2.88 -28.61
CA GLU A 195 -24.38 -1.57 -28.78
C GLU A 195 -24.44 -0.78 -27.47
N ASP A 196 -24.62 -1.44 -26.32
CA ASP A 196 -24.46 -0.85 -24.98
C ASP A 196 -23.04 -0.30 -24.81
N ALA A 197 -22.01 -1.08 -25.15
CA ALA A 197 -20.62 -0.64 -25.07
C ALA A 197 -20.38 0.65 -25.87
N LYS A 198 -20.97 0.76 -27.07
CA LYS A 198 -20.89 1.98 -27.90
C LYS A 198 -21.65 3.16 -27.28
N ASN A 199 -22.90 2.94 -26.86
CA ASN A 199 -23.72 3.99 -26.26
C ASN A 199 -23.08 4.52 -24.97
N TRP A 200 -22.62 3.62 -24.11
CA TRP A 200 -21.98 3.96 -22.86
C TRP A 200 -20.63 4.63 -23.06
N SER A 201 -19.86 4.27 -24.10
CA SER A 201 -18.63 5.00 -24.44
C SER A 201 -18.92 6.48 -24.72
N ILE A 202 -20.05 6.82 -25.37
CA ILE A 202 -20.48 8.21 -25.57
C ILE A 202 -20.77 8.89 -24.24
N PHE A 203 -21.53 8.25 -23.35
CA PHE A 203 -21.80 8.79 -22.02
C PHE A 203 -20.53 8.88 -21.17
N THR A 204 -19.58 7.97 -21.33
CA THR A 204 -18.29 8.05 -20.64
C THR A 204 -17.47 9.25 -21.13
N ILE A 205 -17.53 9.58 -22.43
CA ILE A 205 -16.93 10.81 -22.97
C ILE A 205 -17.65 12.05 -22.40
N ILE A 206 -18.99 12.07 -22.39
CA ILE A 206 -19.77 13.17 -21.82
C ILE A 206 -19.37 13.37 -20.35
N GLY A 207 -19.35 12.29 -19.57
CA GLY A 207 -18.98 12.32 -18.16
C GLY A 207 -17.55 12.79 -17.97
N GLY A 208 -16.61 12.30 -18.78
CA GLY A 208 -15.22 12.77 -18.73
C GLY A 208 -15.05 14.25 -19.05
N VAL A 209 -15.83 14.78 -20.00
CA VAL A 209 -15.89 16.22 -20.28
C VAL A 209 -16.52 16.98 -19.10
N SER A 210 -17.63 16.49 -18.55
CA SER A 210 -18.28 17.09 -17.38
C SER A 210 -17.34 17.14 -16.17
N TYR A 211 -16.63 16.04 -15.88
CA TYR A 211 -15.71 15.95 -14.75
C TYR A 211 -14.58 16.95 -14.84
N GLY A 212 -14.00 17.15 -16.03
CA GLY A 212 -12.92 18.11 -16.16
C GLY A 212 -13.35 19.57 -16.38
N ILE A 213 -14.53 19.82 -16.97
CA ILE A 213 -15.08 21.19 -17.05
C ILE A 213 -15.55 21.68 -15.66
N GLY A 214 -15.98 20.77 -14.79
CA GLY A 214 -16.47 21.08 -13.44
C GLY A 214 -15.57 22.05 -12.69
N PRO A 215 -14.31 21.71 -12.39
CA PRO A 215 -13.45 22.60 -11.62
C PRO A 215 -13.19 23.95 -12.28
N VAL A 216 -13.16 24.03 -13.61
CA VAL A 216 -13.00 25.29 -14.35
C VAL A 216 -14.20 26.19 -14.15
N VAL A 217 -15.40 25.65 -14.40
CA VAL A 217 -16.66 26.38 -14.21
C VAL A 217 -16.81 26.77 -12.74
N GLY A 218 -16.49 25.85 -11.82
CA GLY A 218 -16.52 26.09 -10.38
C GLY A 218 -15.58 27.22 -9.96
N GLY A 219 -14.37 27.27 -10.49
CA GLY A 219 -13.39 28.32 -10.18
C GLY A 219 -13.90 29.69 -10.61
N TYR A 220 -14.35 29.82 -11.87
CA TYR A 220 -14.93 31.06 -12.38
C TYR A 220 -16.21 31.50 -11.63
N LEU A 221 -17.10 30.55 -11.30
CA LEU A 221 -18.32 30.85 -10.57
C LEU A 221 -18.02 31.28 -9.13
N THR A 222 -17.02 30.66 -8.50
CA THR A 222 -16.56 31.02 -7.15
C THR A 222 -16.00 32.43 -7.10
N SER A 223 -15.28 32.87 -8.13
CA SER A 223 -14.79 34.25 -8.22
C SER A 223 -15.91 35.30 -8.26
N ALA A 224 -17.13 34.92 -8.65
CA ALA A 224 -18.30 35.79 -8.58
C ALA A 224 -19.05 35.63 -7.24
N ASP A 225 -19.55 34.43 -6.97
CA ASP A 225 -20.13 33.98 -5.71
C ASP A 225 -20.24 32.45 -5.77
N TRP A 226 -19.65 31.75 -4.80
CA TRP A 226 -19.63 30.27 -4.76
C TRP A 226 -21.03 29.65 -4.81
N ARG A 227 -22.08 30.38 -4.43
CA ARG A 227 -23.49 29.92 -4.51
C ARG A 227 -23.88 29.51 -5.93
N TRP A 228 -23.30 30.13 -6.95
CA TRP A 228 -23.58 29.78 -8.34
C TRP A 228 -23.07 28.40 -8.74
N CYS A 229 -22.08 27.84 -8.03
CA CYS A 229 -21.66 26.45 -8.23
C CYS A 229 -22.82 25.46 -8.01
N PHE A 230 -23.77 25.82 -7.15
CA PHE A 230 -25.01 25.07 -6.94
C PHE A 230 -26.15 25.59 -7.80
N GLY A 231 -26.22 26.91 -7.97
CA GLY A 231 -27.29 27.57 -8.72
C GLY A 231 -27.37 27.12 -10.18
N VAL A 232 -26.24 26.78 -10.80
CA VAL A 232 -26.19 26.31 -12.20
C VAL A 232 -26.99 25.02 -12.42
N ASN A 233 -27.10 24.16 -11.41
CA ASN A 233 -27.83 22.90 -11.51
C ASN A 233 -29.36 23.10 -11.61
N LEU A 234 -29.88 24.22 -11.09
CA LEU A 234 -31.32 24.51 -11.07
C LEU A 234 -31.92 24.62 -12.49
N PRO A 235 -31.49 25.58 -13.34
CA PRO A 235 -32.04 25.70 -14.69
C PRO A 235 -31.73 24.46 -15.54
N VAL A 236 -30.52 23.89 -15.41
CA VAL A 236 -30.11 22.72 -16.20
C VAL A 236 -30.94 21.49 -15.82
N GLY A 237 -31.19 21.26 -14.54
CA GLY A 237 -32.03 20.17 -14.04
C GLY A 237 -33.48 20.31 -14.49
N VAL A 238 -34.07 21.51 -14.39
CA VAL A 238 -35.46 21.76 -14.84
C VAL A 238 -35.62 21.56 -16.35
N VAL A 239 -34.67 22.07 -17.15
CA VAL A 239 -34.67 21.83 -18.60
C VAL A 239 -34.47 20.35 -18.89
N GLY A 240 -33.56 19.67 -18.19
CA GLY A 240 -33.35 18.23 -18.29
C GLY A 240 -34.63 17.42 -18.03
N MET A 241 -35.37 17.76 -16.97
CA MET A 241 -36.67 17.16 -16.67
C MET A 241 -37.66 17.33 -17.83
N ALA A 242 -37.76 18.55 -18.39
CA ALA A 242 -38.63 18.82 -19.53
C ALA A 242 -38.23 18.00 -20.76
N VAL A 243 -36.94 17.93 -21.09
CA VAL A 243 -36.44 17.16 -22.24
C VAL A 243 -36.69 15.67 -22.04
N VAL A 244 -36.41 15.10 -20.87
CA VAL A 244 -36.72 13.69 -20.56
C VAL A 244 -38.21 13.41 -20.70
N PHE A 245 -39.07 14.32 -20.24
CA PHE A 245 -40.52 14.17 -20.33
C PHE A 245 -41.03 14.19 -21.77
N ILE A 246 -40.50 15.07 -22.61
CA ILE A 246 -40.92 15.23 -24.01
C ILE A 246 -40.34 14.12 -24.90
N VAL A 247 -39.04 13.83 -24.76
CA VAL A 247 -38.28 12.98 -25.69
C VAL A 247 -38.33 11.51 -25.30
N LEU A 248 -38.23 11.20 -24.00
CA LEU A 248 -37.97 9.83 -23.53
C LEU A 248 -39.16 9.12 -22.91
N ARG A 249 -40.17 9.83 -22.39
CA ARG A 249 -41.31 9.23 -21.68
C ARG A 249 -41.94 8.01 -22.39
N LYS A 250 -42.04 8.03 -23.73
CA LYS A 250 -42.63 6.94 -24.54
C LYS A 250 -41.65 5.80 -24.87
N GLU A 251 -40.35 6.05 -24.77
CA GLU A 251 -39.28 5.12 -25.16
C GLU A 251 -38.78 4.27 -23.98
N LEU A 252 -38.86 4.83 -22.77
CA LEU A 252 -38.35 4.21 -21.55
C LEU A 252 -39.15 2.98 -21.14
N LEU A 253 -38.45 1.99 -20.57
CA LEU A 253 -39.11 0.85 -19.96
C LEU A 253 -40.00 1.31 -18.82
N GLY A 254 -41.26 0.86 -18.87
CA GLY A 254 -42.18 0.99 -17.76
C GLY A 254 -41.74 0.11 -16.59
N PRO A 255 -42.56 0.09 -15.53
CA PRO A 255 -42.37 -0.83 -14.42
C PRO A 255 -42.20 -2.29 -14.88
N GLN A 256 -41.25 -3.01 -14.29
CA GLN A 256 -40.99 -4.41 -14.64
C GLN A 256 -42.05 -5.34 -14.03
N PRO A 257 -42.44 -6.44 -14.71
CA PRO A 257 -43.39 -7.40 -14.19
C PRO A 257 -42.80 -8.14 -12.98
N ILE A 258 -43.59 -8.29 -11.92
CA ILE A 258 -43.18 -8.95 -10.68
C ILE A 258 -43.84 -10.33 -10.61
N PRO A 259 -43.10 -11.45 -10.76
CA PRO A 259 -43.68 -12.80 -10.82
C PRO A 259 -44.58 -13.16 -9.64
N ARG A 260 -44.25 -12.64 -8.43
CA ARG A 260 -45.01 -12.89 -7.19
C ARG A 260 -46.35 -12.13 -7.09
N LEU A 261 -46.58 -11.17 -7.98
CA LEU A 261 -47.86 -10.45 -8.10
C LEU A 261 -48.72 -11.02 -9.24
N GLU A 262 -48.35 -12.18 -9.80
CA GLU A 262 -48.99 -12.80 -10.98
C GLU A 262 -49.04 -11.87 -12.19
N GLU A 263 -48.16 -10.85 -12.23
CA GLU A 263 -48.05 -9.93 -13.36
C GLU A 263 -47.30 -10.65 -14.49
N THR A 264 -48.04 -11.10 -15.51
CA THR A 264 -47.47 -11.62 -16.75
C THR A 264 -47.56 -10.57 -17.87
N VAL A 265 -46.61 -10.61 -18.80
CA VAL A 265 -46.61 -9.75 -20.00
C VAL A 265 -47.92 -9.90 -20.80
N GLU A 266 -48.56 -11.08 -20.70
CA GLU A 266 -49.81 -11.43 -21.38
C GLU A 266 -51.09 -10.90 -20.71
N THR A 267 -51.12 -10.68 -19.40
CA THR A 267 -52.35 -10.28 -18.69
C THR A 267 -52.62 -8.78 -18.68
N GLY A 268 -51.61 -7.94 -18.96
CA GLY A 268 -51.75 -6.47 -19.07
C GLY A 268 -52.22 -5.75 -17.79
N ARG A 269 -52.47 -6.46 -16.70
CA ARG A 269 -53.08 -5.96 -15.47
C ARG A 269 -52.01 -5.37 -14.56
N ARG A 270 -51.71 -4.08 -14.72
CA ARG A 270 -50.81 -3.36 -13.79
C ARG A 270 -51.50 -3.22 -12.44
N THR A 271 -50.93 -3.82 -11.40
CA THR A 271 -51.48 -3.75 -10.03
C THR A 271 -51.41 -2.34 -9.44
N THR A 272 -52.24 -2.04 -8.45
CA THR A 272 -52.34 -0.71 -7.80
C THR A 272 -51.01 -0.31 -7.15
N PHE A 273 -50.66 0.98 -7.16
CA PHE A 273 -49.44 1.56 -6.56
C PHE A 273 -49.08 0.98 -5.18
N LYS A 274 -50.09 0.77 -4.32
CA LYS A 274 -49.93 0.20 -2.97
C LYS A 274 -49.34 -1.23 -2.96
N HIS A 275 -49.72 -2.08 -3.91
CA HIS A 275 -49.20 -3.46 -3.97
C HIS A 275 -47.75 -3.50 -4.39
N ARG A 276 -47.35 -2.59 -5.29
CA ARG A 276 -45.96 -2.43 -5.73
C ARG A 276 -45.08 -1.78 -4.68
N LEU A 277 -45.61 -0.87 -3.88
CA LEU A 277 -44.87 -0.33 -2.74
C LEU A 277 -44.54 -1.42 -1.71
N ARG A 278 -45.42 -2.43 -1.56
CA ARG A 278 -45.21 -3.56 -0.63
C ARG A 278 -44.10 -4.52 -1.09
N THR A 279 -43.63 -4.44 -2.34
CA THR A 279 -42.55 -5.31 -2.83
C THR A 279 -41.14 -4.79 -2.56
N ILE A 280 -41.03 -3.55 -2.08
CA ILE A 280 -39.77 -2.93 -1.66
C ILE A 280 -39.18 -3.69 -0.47
N ASP A 281 -37.87 -3.94 -0.51
CA ASP A 281 -37.13 -4.54 0.60
C ASP A 281 -36.72 -3.47 1.60
N VAL A 282 -37.66 -3.11 2.47
CA VAL A 282 -37.45 -2.06 3.48
C VAL A 282 -36.35 -2.47 4.47
N GLY A 283 -36.26 -3.76 4.82
CA GLY A 283 -35.26 -4.22 5.79
C GLY A 283 -33.85 -4.16 5.23
N GLY A 284 -33.65 -4.69 4.01
CA GLY A 284 -32.38 -4.63 3.31
C GLY A 284 -31.94 -3.19 3.06
N GLN A 285 -32.87 -2.31 2.65
CA GLN A 285 -32.59 -0.88 2.45
C GLN A 285 -32.15 -0.20 3.75
N VAL A 286 -32.87 -0.38 4.87
CA VAL A 286 -32.52 0.26 6.15
C VAL A 286 -31.16 -0.22 6.65
N LEU A 287 -30.90 -1.53 6.59
CA LEU A 287 -29.62 -2.09 7.04
C LEU A 287 -28.46 -1.63 6.15
N SER A 288 -28.64 -1.64 4.83
CA SER A 288 -27.63 -1.14 3.88
C SER A 288 -27.35 0.35 4.10
N LEU A 289 -28.39 1.17 4.22
CA LEU A 289 -28.24 2.61 4.46
C LEU A 289 -27.52 2.88 5.77
N LEU A 290 -27.98 2.30 6.89
CA LEU A 290 -27.34 2.51 8.19
C LEU A 290 -25.91 1.97 8.23
N GLY A 291 -25.66 0.81 7.62
CA GLY A 291 -24.34 0.18 7.57
C GLY A 291 -23.34 1.06 6.82
N PHE A 292 -23.62 1.42 5.57
CA PHE A 292 -22.74 2.30 4.79
C PHE A 292 -22.62 3.70 5.39
N SER A 293 -23.72 4.25 5.94
CA SER A 293 -23.68 5.56 6.58
C SER A 293 -22.76 5.60 7.80
N LEU A 294 -22.87 4.63 8.70
CA LEU A 294 -22.01 4.56 9.88
C LEU A 294 -20.55 4.23 9.52
N LEU A 295 -20.34 3.39 8.50
CA LEU A 295 -18.99 3.06 8.02
C LEU A 295 -18.29 4.31 7.52
N ILE A 296 -18.91 5.03 6.58
CA ILE A 296 -18.33 6.24 6.02
C ILE A 296 -18.20 7.33 7.09
N LEU A 297 -19.22 7.53 7.94
CA LEU A 297 -19.18 8.48 9.06
C LEU A 297 -17.98 8.23 9.98
N SER A 298 -17.72 6.96 10.31
CA SER A 298 -16.59 6.59 11.17
C SER A 298 -15.26 7.03 10.56
N PHE A 299 -15.08 6.78 9.26
CA PHE A 299 -13.86 7.17 8.56
C PHE A 299 -13.77 8.69 8.43
N THR A 300 -14.86 9.38 8.07
CA THR A 300 -14.87 10.84 7.94
C THR A 300 -14.46 11.54 9.24
N TRP A 301 -14.80 10.97 10.40
CA TRP A 301 -14.41 11.51 11.70
C TRP A 301 -13.01 11.11 12.15
N ALA A 302 -12.56 9.91 11.78
CA ALA A 302 -11.33 9.31 12.29
C ALA A 302 -10.08 10.07 11.82
N GLY A 303 -9.33 10.62 12.78
CA GLY A 303 -8.10 11.37 12.52
C GLY A 303 -8.31 12.79 12.02
N ALA A 304 -9.53 13.18 11.61
CA ALA A 304 -9.85 14.53 11.16
C ALA A 304 -10.58 15.36 12.24
N THR A 305 -11.59 14.79 12.90
CA THR A 305 -12.35 15.46 13.97
C THR A 305 -12.09 14.84 15.34
N TYR A 306 -11.93 13.52 15.38
CA TYR A 306 -11.69 12.76 16.60
C TYR A 306 -10.54 11.77 16.41
N GLY A 307 -9.77 11.53 17.48
CA GLY A 307 -8.73 10.49 17.45
C GLY A 307 -9.31 9.10 17.18
N TRP A 308 -8.54 8.22 16.54
CA TRP A 308 -8.97 6.86 16.16
C TRP A 308 -9.46 6.02 17.35
N ASN A 309 -8.90 6.25 18.54
CA ASN A 309 -9.24 5.50 19.76
C ASN A 309 -10.47 6.05 20.48
N THR A 310 -11.12 7.09 19.95
CA THR A 310 -12.28 7.70 20.63
C THR A 310 -13.56 6.89 20.40
N PRO A 311 -14.49 6.87 21.36
CA PRO A 311 -15.79 6.23 21.19
C PRO A 311 -16.59 6.77 19.99
N ALA A 312 -16.41 8.06 19.65
CA ALA A 312 -17.06 8.69 18.50
C ALA A 312 -16.69 8.04 17.17
N VAL A 313 -15.49 7.46 17.05
CA VAL A 313 -15.02 6.73 15.86
C VAL A 313 -15.32 5.23 15.98
N LEU A 314 -14.95 4.63 17.11
CA LEU A 314 -15.03 3.18 17.31
C LEU A 314 -16.48 2.66 17.34
N VAL A 315 -17.41 3.38 17.99
CA VAL A 315 -18.81 2.93 18.09
C VAL A 315 -19.48 2.86 16.71
N PRO A 316 -19.45 3.91 15.87
CA PRO A 316 -19.97 3.83 14.50
C PRO A 316 -19.26 2.79 13.65
N LEU A 317 -17.93 2.69 13.75
CA LEU A 317 -17.14 1.71 12.97
C LEU A 317 -17.56 0.27 13.30
N ILE A 318 -17.53 -0.11 14.57
CA ILE A 318 -17.90 -1.46 15.02
C ILE A 318 -19.37 -1.74 14.72
N SER A 319 -20.26 -0.78 14.98
CA SER A 319 -21.69 -0.91 14.68
C SER A 319 -21.93 -1.11 13.18
N SER A 320 -21.17 -0.41 12.32
CA SER A 320 -21.29 -0.56 10.86
C SER A 320 -20.93 -1.97 10.40
N ILE A 321 -19.87 -2.58 10.95
CA ILE A 321 -19.47 -3.96 10.61
C ILE A 321 -20.58 -4.94 10.98
N PHE A 322 -21.15 -4.81 12.19
CA PHE A 322 -22.28 -5.65 12.61
C PHE A 322 -23.53 -5.44 11.76
N ILE A 323 -23.87 -4.20 11.41
CA ILE A 323 -25.05 -3.87 10.59
C ILE A 323 -24.88 -4.35 9.14
N ILE A 324 -23.68 -4.22 8.56
CA ILE A 324 -23.37 -4.77 7.23
C ILE A 324 -23.44 -6.30 7.27
N GLY A 325 -22.93 -6.94 8.32
CA GLY A 325 -23.11 -8.39 8.52
C GLY A 325 -24.59 -8.79 8.61
N ALA A 326 -25.40 -8.01 9.34
CA ALA A 326 -26.85 -8.21 9.41
C ALA A 326 -27.55 -7.98 8.06
N PHE A 327 -27.08 -7.01 7.26
CA PHE A 327 -27.54 -6.78 5.89
C PHE A 327 -27.26 -7.98 4.98
N LEU A 328 -26.03 -8.51 5.00
CA LEU A 328 -25.66 -9.71 4.22
C LEU A 328 -26.48 -10.93 4.64
N TRP A 329 -26.67 -11.12 5.95
CA TRP A 329 -27.55 -12.17 6.48
C TRP A 329 -29.01 -11.98 6.04
N TRP A 330 -29.51 -10.74 6.03
CA TRP A 330 -30.86 -10.41 5.55
C TRP A 330 -31.03 -10.77 4.07
N GLU A 331 -30.11 -10.34 3.20
CA GLU A 331 -30.14 -10.64 1.77
C GLU A 331 -30.06 -12.16 1.51
N TYR A 332 -29.23 -12.89 2.26
CA TYR A 332 -29.17 -14.35 2.22
C TYR A 332 -30.51 -15.00 2.63
N GLN A 333 -31.14 -14.51 3.70
CA GLN A 333 -32.43 -15.05 4.17
C GLN A 333 -33.62 -14.67 3.27
N MET A 334 -33.46 -13.68 2.39
CA MET A 334 -34.43 -13.31 1.35
C MET A 334 -34.33 -14.20 0.08
N VAL A 335 -33.35 -15.10 -0.01
CA VAL A 335 -33.27 -16.11 -1.07
C VAL A 335 -34.50 -17.03 -1.01
N PRO A 336 -35.12 -17.38 -2.16
CA PRO A 336 -36.30 -18.25 -2.19
C PRO A 336 -36.08 -19.57 -1.44
N GLY A 337 -36.93 -19.84 -0.45
CA GLY A 337 -36.85 -21.05 0.39
C GLY A 337 -36.44 -20.79 1.84
N ASN A 338 -35.76 -19.67 2.12
CA ASN A 338 -35.29 -19.30 3.45
C ASN A 338 -36.37 -18.62 4.31
N MET A 339 -36.07 -18.40 5.60
CA MET A 339 -37.06 -17.98 6.60
C MET A 339 -37.69 -16.61 6.28
N LEU A 340 -36.87 -15.59 5.99
CA LEU A 340 -37.36 -14.24 5.72
C LEU A 340 -38.12 -14.18 4.40
N ALA A 341 -37.67 -14.90 3.37
CA ALA A 341 -38.39 -15.03 2.11
C ALA A 341 -39.81 -15.62 2.29
N ARG A 342 -40.01 -16.54 3.24
CA ARG A 342 -41.35 -17.09 3.59
C ARG A 342 -42.19 -16.08 4.36
N ARG A 343 -41.60 -15.38 5.33
CA ARG A 343 -42.30 -14.40 6.18
C ARG A 343 -42.70 -13.14 5.40
N PHE A 344 -41.78 -12.63 4.58
CA PHE A 344 -41.95 -11.46 3.73
C PHE A 344 -42.12 -11.87 2.27
N ASN A 345 -43.08 -12.76 2.02
CA ASN A 345 -43.37 -13.33 0.70
C ASN A 345 -43.62 -12.31 -0.43
N HIS A 346 -43.97 -11.05 -0.10
CA HIS A 346 -44.17 -9.99 -1.08
C HIS A 346 -42.90 -9.17 -1.38
N GLN A 347 -41.89 -9.16 -0.51
CA GLN A 347 -40.68 -8.33 -0.67
C GLN A 347 -39.62 -9.03 -1.53
N ARG A 348 -38.88 -8.25 -2.32
CA ARG A 348 -37.78 -8.75 -3.17
C ARG A 348 -36.44 -8.21 -2.69
N ALA A 349 -35.51 -9.11 -2.37
CA ALA A 349 -34.11 -8.83 -2.07
C ALA A 349 -33.54 -7.70 -2.96
N MET A 350 -32.84 -6.76 -2.37
CA MET A 350 -32.29 -5.60 -3.08
C MET A 350 -31.19 -6.03 -4.05
N ILE A 351 -30.32 -6.94 -3.61
CA ILE A 351 -29.22 -7.47 -4.41
C ILE A 351 -29.33 -8.99 -4.45
N PRO A 352 -29.45 -9.60 -5.65
CA PRO A 352 -29.56 -11.05 -5.72
C PRO A 352 -28.30 -11.74 -5.19
N TRP A 353 -28.46 -12.64 -4.23
CA TRP A 353 -27.35 -13.33 -3.54
C TRP A 353 -26.33 -13.97 -4.49
N GLU A 354 -26.79 -14.61 -5.57
CA GLU A 354 -25.92 -15.23 -6.60
C GLU A 354 -24.94 -14.25 -7.26
N VAL A 355 -25.32 -12.97 -7.36
CA VAL A 355 -24.46 -11.91 -7.92
C VAL A 355 -23.43 -11.48 -6.87
N LEU A 356 -23.83 -11.44 -5.60
CA LEU A 356 -23.00 -11.00 -4.48
C LEU A 356 -21.88 -12.00 -4.15
N VAL A 357 -22.15 -13.32 -4.22
CA VAL A 357 -21.15 -14.37 -3.96
C VAL A 357 -20.27 -14.72 -5.16
N ASN A 358 -20.46 -14.06 -6.31
CA ASN A 358 -19.66 -14.34 -7.49
C ASN A 358 -18.29 -13.66 -7.40
N ARG A 359 -17.21 -14.46 -7.50
CA ARG A 359 -15.82 -13.97 -7.41
C ARG A 359 -15.53 -12.82 -8.38
N ASP A 360 -15.87 -12.95 -9.66
CA ASP A 360 -15.55 -11.92 -10.65
C ASP A 360 -16.34 -10.63 -10.38
N ILE A 361 -17.57 -10.71 -9.85
CA ILE A 361 -18.30 -9.52 -9.41
C ILE A 361 -17.64 -8.85 -8.20
N ALA A 362 -17.14 -9.60 -7.23
CA ALA A 362 -16.40 -9.05 -6.09
C ALA A 362 -15.09 -8.36 -6.54
N LEU A 363 -14.36 -8.96 -7.50
CA LEU A 363 -13.17 -8.34 -8.10
C LEU A 363 -13.53 -7.07 -8.90
N LEU A 364 -14.65 -7.08 -9.64
CA LEU A 364 -15.15 -5.89 -10.33
C LEU A 364 -15.57 -4.78 -9.36
N PHE A 365 -16.19 -5.14 -8.23
CA PHE A 365 -16.52 -4.20 -7.16
C PHE A 365 -15.24 -3.51 -6.65
N TYR A 366 -14.20 -4.29 -6.34
CA TYR A 366 -12.92 -3.73 -5.88
C TYR A 366 -12.21 -2.87 -6.93
N THR A 367 -12.19 -3.31 -8.20
CA THR A 367 -11.58 -2.50 -9.28
C THR A 367 -12.33 -1.19 -9.52
N SER A 368 -13.66 -1.18 -9.41
CA SER A 368 -14.46 0.05 -9.46
C SER A 368 -14.24 0.93 -8.23
N PHE A 369 -14.12 0.33 -7.05
CA PHE A 369 -13.75 1.02 -5.81
C PHE A 369 -12.41 1.76 -5.94
N ALA A 370 -11.37 1.08 -6.41
CA ALA A 370 -10.07 1.69 -6.65
C ALA A 370 -10.09 2.74 -7.76
N THR A 371 -10.95 2.57 -8.78
CA THR A 371 -11.15 3.59 -9.83
C THR A 371 -11.75 4.86 -9.25
N GLY A 372 -12.76 4.74 -8.39
CA GLY A 372 -13.37 5.87 -7.68
C GLY A 372 -12.37 6.56 -6.75
N MET A 373 -11.63 5.79 -5.96
CA MET A 373 -10.54 6.30 -5.11
C MET A 373 -9.58 7.16 -5.92
N ALA A 374 -8.97 6.61 -6.96
CA ALA A 374 -7.97 7.33 -7.76
C ALA A 374 -8.53 8.59 -8.45
N MET A 375 -9.74 8.50 -9.01
CA MET A 375 -10.36 9.62 -9.70
C MET A 375 -10.61 10.80 -8.77
N TYR A 376 -11.17 10.55 -7.58
CA TYR A 376 -11.46 11.61 -6.62
C TYR A 376 -10.15 12.18 -6.05
N SER A 377 -9.19 11.32 -5.72
CA SER A 377 -7.87 11.72 -5.27
C SER A 377 -7.22 12.74 -6.21
N VAL A 378 -7.17 12.48 -7.52
CA VAL A 378 -6.60 13.44 -8.48
C VAL A 378 -7.40 14.74 -8.53
N MET A 379 -8.73 14.67 -8.57
CA MET A 379 -9.57 15.87 -8.72
C MET A 379 -9.47 16.84 -7.53
N TYR A 380 -9.34 16.33 -6.31
CA TYR A 380 -9.27 17.18 -5.11
C TYR A 380 -7.82 17.49 -4.71
N PHE A 381 -6.90 16.51 -4.69
CA PHE A 381 -5.54 16.74 -4.22
C PHE A 381 -4.63 17.44 -5.23
N CYS A 382 -4.87 17.30 -6.54
CA CYS A 382 -4.21 18.21 -7.49
C CYS A 382 -4.71 19.64 -7.32
N ASN A 383 -5.99 19.85 -6.94
CA ASN A 383 -6.47 21.18 -6.64
C ASN A 383 -5.74 21.78 -5.42
N PHE A 384 -5.59 20.99 -4.35
CA PHE A 384 -4.79 21.40 -3.17
C PHE A 384 -3.35 21.71 -3.55
N TYR A 385 -2.73 20.94 -4.46
CA TYR A 385 -1.40 21.24 -4.96
C TYR A 385 -1.34 22.59 -5.67
N PHE A 386 -2.25 22.86 -6.61
CA PHE A 386 -2.24 24.11 -7.36
C PHE A 386 -2.60 25.33 -6.49
N THR A 387 -3.48 25.18 -5.52
CA THR A 387 -3.91 26.27 -4.64
C THR A 387 -2.94 26.52 -3.49
N MET A 388 -2.44 25.47 -2.82
CA MET A 388 -1.62 25.61 -1.60
C MET A 388 -0.11 25.61 -1.87
N VAL A 389 0.35 24.87 -2.89
CA VAL A 389 1.78 24.80 -3.24
C VAL A 389 2.12 25.82 -4.31
N LYS A 390 1.32 25.87 -5.40
CA LYS A 390 1.54 26.80 -6.51
C LYS A 390 0.86 28.16 -6.34
N GLN A 391 0.04 28.32 -5.29
CA GLN A 391 -0.61 29.59 -4.93
C GLN A 391 -1.46 30.20 -6.06
N LEU A 392 -2.04 29.33 -6.91
CA LEU A 392 -2.93 29.75 -7.96
C LEU A 392 -4.32 30.08 -7.40
N GLY A 393 -4.99 31.07 -8.01
CA GLY A 393 -6.39 31.36 -7.73
C GLY A 393 -7.30 30.17 -8.03
N ALA A 394 -8.54 30.18 -7.51
CA ALA A 394 -9.48 29.07 -7.70
C ALA A 394 -9.84 28.81 -9.17
N ASP A 395 -9.88 29.87 -9.98
CA ASP A 395 -10.09 29.81 -11.42
C ASP A 395 -8.88 29.19 -12.13
N GLU A 396 -7.66 29.65 -11.84
CA GLU A 396 -6.44 29.13 -12.43
C GLU A 396 -6.15 27.67 -12.02
N ALA A 397 -6.32 27.33 -10.74
CA ALA A 397 -6.18 25.97 -10.24
C ALA A 397 -7.23 25.03 -10.85
N GLY A 398 -8.47 25.51 -11.03
CA GLY A 398 -9.52 24.79 -11.74
C GLY A 398 -9.14 24.48 -13.19
N VAL A 399 -8.53 25.42 -13.90
CA VAL A 399 -8.04 25.25 -15.29
C VAL A 399 -6.97 24.16 -15.38
N GLN A 400 -6.07 24.05 -14.40
CA GLN A 400 -5.03 23.01 -14.43
C GLN A 400 -5.61 21.59 -14.34
N LEU A 401 -6.79 21.40 -13.74
CA LEU A 401 -7.44 20.09 -13.68
C LEU A 401 -7.89 19.57 -15.05
N LEU A 402 -7.96 20.43 -16.08
CA LEU A 402 -8.23 20.03 -17.46
C LEU A 402 -7.20 19.04 -18.01
N TYR A 403 -5.96 19.03 -17.49
CA TYR A 403 -4.92 18.09 -17.95
C TYR A 403 -5.24 16.62 -17.67
N PHE A 404 -6.21 16.33 -16.80
CA PHE A 404 -6.75 14.98 -16.60
C PHE A 404 -7.59 14.48 -17.80
N ILE A 405 -8.30 15.39 -18.50
CA ILE A 405 -9.27 15.04 -19.55
C ILE A 405 -8.64 14.35 -20.76
N PRO A 406 -7.53 14.84 -21.36
CA PRO A 406 -6.92 14.18 -22.51
C PRO A 406 -6.55 12.72 -22.21
N GLY A 407 -6.04 12.48 -21.01
CA GLY A 407 -5.76 11.15 -20.48
C GLY A 407 -7.00 10.29 -20.40
N LEU A 408 -8.04 10.80 -19.72
CA LEU A 408 -9.33 10.13 -19.59
C LEU A 408 -9.93 9.75 -20.95
N ALA A 409 -9.94 10.69 -21.91
CA ALA A 409 -10.42 10.46 -23.26
C ALA A 409 -9.60 9.40 -24.01
N ALA A 410 -8.27 9.42 -23.88
CA ALA A 410 -7.37 8.43 -24.46
C ALA A 410 -7.63 7.03 -23.87
N GLY A 411 -7.83 6.93 -22.56
CA GLY A 411 -8.18 5.67 -21.88
C GLY A 411 -9.51 5.10 -22.33
N VAL A 412 -10.56 5.93 -22.42
CA VAL A 412 -11.88 5.51 -22.93
C VAL A 412 -11.80 5.04 -24.38
N TYR A 413 -11.05 5.77 -25.21
CA TYR A 413 -10.82 5.38 -26.60
C TYR A 413 -10.07 4.05 -26.70
N ALA A 414 -9.03 3.85 -25.87
CA ALA A 414 -8.27 2.60 -25.82
C ALA A 414 -9.16 1.43 -25.37
N ALA A 415 -9.99 1.61 -24.33
CA ALA A 415 -10.95 0.60 -23.89
C ALA A 415 -11.95 0.24 -24.99
N MET A 416 -12.54 1.25 -25.63
CA MET A 416 -13.45 1.07 -26.75
C MET A 416 -12.76 0.32 -27.90
N TYR A 417 -11.51 0.67 -28.22
CA TYR A 417 -10.75 0.00 -29.27
C TYR A 417 -10.47 -1.47 -28.91
N MET A 418 -9.94 -1.74 -27.72
CA MET A 418 -9.63 -3.10 -27.25
C MET A 418 -10.86 -4.01 -27.14
N CYS A 419 -12.00 -3.48 -26.66
CA CYS A 419 -13.26 -4.24 -26.61
C CYS A 419 -13.82 -4.52 -28.01
N ASN A 420 -13.42 -3.75 -29.02
CA ASN A 420 -13.90 -3.89 -30.38
C ASN A 420 -12.95 -4.67 -31.30
N ILE A 421 -11.64 -4.70 -31.11
CA ILE A 421 -10.72 -5.50 -31.95
C ILE A 421 -11.05 -6.98 -31.78
N ASN A 422 -11.04 -7.77 -32.86
CA ASN A 422 -11.33 -9.20 -32.78
C ASN A 422 -10.09 -10.00 -32.32
N PRO A 423 -10.19 -10.85 -31.26
CA PRO A 423 -11.38 -11.11 -30.44
C PRO A 423 -11.69 -9.98 -29.45
N GLY A 424 -12.95 -9.51 -29.44
CA GLY A 424 -13.38 -8.43 -28.55
C GLY A 424 -13.43 -8.92 -27.12
N GLN A 425 -12.70 -8.30 -26.21
CA GLN A 425 -12.53 -8.78 -24.83
C GLN A 425 -12.55 -7.63 -23.82
N THR A 426 -13.01 -7.93 -22.60
CA THR A 426 -13.14 -6.95 -21.52
C THR A 426 -11.97 -6.99 -20.53
N TRP A 427 -11.24 -8.10 -20.41
CA TRP A 427 -10.15 -8.24 -19.44
C TRP A 427 -8.97 -7.29 -19.70
N HIS A 428 -8.50 -7.20 -20.96
CA HIS A 428 -7.34 -6.37 -21.33
C HIS A 428 -7.45 -4.91 -20.87
N PRO A 429 -8.53 -4.16 -21.20
CA PRO A 429 -8.61 -2.77 -20.78
C PRO A 429 -8.75 -2.62 -19.25
N ILE A 430 -9.34 -3.60 -18.55
CA ILE A 430 -9.43 -3.57 -17.07
C ILE A 430 -8.05 -3.76 -16.44
N PHE A 431 -7.28 -4.74 -16.91
CA PHE A 431 -5.94 -5.03 -16.40
C PHE A 431 -4.96 -3.89 -16.68
N PHE A 432 -4.80 -3.51 -17.94
CA PHE A 432 -3.88 -2.42 -18.30
C PHE A 432 -4.32 -1.07 -17.71
N GLY A 433 -5.62 -0.81 -17.62
CA GLY A 433 -6.13 0.37 -16.93
C GLY A 433 -5.77 0.40 -15.45
N SER A 434 -5.77 -0.76 -14.78
CA SER A 434 -5.37 -0.86 -13.37
C SER A 434 -3.86 -0.62 -13.19
N VAL A 435 -3.02 -1.17 -14.08
CA VAL A 435 -1.56 -0.96 -14.07
C VAL A 435 -1.23 0.52 -14.32
N ILE A 436 -1.80 1.10 -15.37
CA ILE A 436 -1.57 2.51 -15.72
C ILE A 436 -2.05 3.44 -14.60
N GLN A 437 -3.16 3.10 -13.92
CA GLN A 437 -3.62 3.87 -12.77
C GLN A 437 -2.62 3.85 -11.63
N ALA A 438 -2.13 2.68 -11.24
CA ALA A 438 -1.20 2.53 -10.13
C ALA A 438 0.10 3.32 -10.39
N LEU A 439 0.62 3.21 -11.62
CA LEU A 439 1.75 4.02 -12.07
C LEU A 439 1.42 5.51 -12.08
N GLY A 440 0.24 5.90 -12.59
CA GLY A 440 -0.18 7.29 -12.65
C GLY A 440 -0.27 7.96 -11.28
N ILE A 441 -0.83 7.28 -10.27
CA ILE A 441 -0.93 7.80 -8.91
C ILE A 441 0.45 7.86 -8.23
N GLY A 442 1.26 6.80 -8.35
CA GLY A 442 2.60 6.77 -7.76
C GLY A 442 3.52 7.84 -8.36
N LEU A 443 3.53 7.96 -9.68
CA LEU A 443 4.33 8.98 -10.37
C LEU A 443 3.79 10.40 -10.16
N LEU A 444 2.50 10.57 -9.90
CA LEU A 444 1.93 11.89 -9.57
C LEU A 444 2.42 12.38 -8.20
N ALA A 445 2.58 11.48 -7.22
CA ALA A 445 3.20 11.81 -5.93
C ALA A 445 4.63 12.32 -6.14
N TRP A 446 5.43 11.60 -6.94
CA TRP A 446 6.78 12.00 -7.32
C TRP A 446 6.80 13.34 -8.09
N ALA A 447 5.88 13.54 -9.03
CA ALA A 447 5.77 14.77 -9.81
C ALA A 447 5.46 15.99 -8.95
N CYS A 448 4.57 15.85 -7.96
CA CYS A 448 4.28 16.89 -6.97
C CYS A 448 5.46 17.17 -6.04
N TRP A 449 6.29 16.17 -5.74
CA TRP A 449 7.50 16.34 -4.92
C TRP A 449 8.56 17.21 -5.60
N ILE A 450 8.86 16.93 -6.87
CA ILE A 450 9.87 17.66 -7.68
C ILE A 450 9.37 19.04 -8.16
N GLU A 451 8.08 19.34 -7.97
CA GLU A 451 7.42 20.59 -8.35
C GLU A 451 7.51 20.98 -9.84
N HIS A 452 7.72 20.01 -10.73
CA HIS A 452 7.81 20.27 -12.16
C HIS A 452 6.44 20.18 -12.84
N ASP A 453 5.83 21.33 -13.13
CA ASP A 453 4.42 21.43 -13.56
C ASP A 453 4.10 20.59 -14.81
N ALA A 454 4.98 20.58 -15.81
CA ALA A 454 4.78 19.76 -17.00
C ALA A 454 4.74 18.26 -16.69
N THR A 455 5.50 17.82 -15.69
CA THR A 455 5.47 16.42 -15.22
C THR A 455 4.15 16.15 -14.48
N VAL A 456 3.71 17.07 -13.62
CA VAL A 456 2.41 16.95 -12.92
C VAL A 456 1.27 16.82 -13.94
N TYR A 457 1.23 17.69 -14.95
CA TYR A 457 0.22 17.60 -16.03
C TYR A 457 0.30 16.28 -16.80
N GLY A 458 1.51 15.80 -17.10
CA GLY A 458 1.73 14.51 -17.76
C GLY A 458 1.23 13.34 -16.92
N MET A 459 1.49 13.34 -15.61
CA MET A 459 1.07 12.26 -14.71
C MET A 459 -0.43 12.31 -14.38
N MET A 460 -1.03 13.51 -14.35
CA MET A 460 -2.50 13.66 -14.30
C MET A 460 -3.14 13.05 -15.54
N ALA A 461 -2.60 13.30 -16.73
CA ALA A 461 -3.08 12.66 -17.95
C ALA A 461 -2.89 11.13 -17.90
N LEU A 462 -1.73 10.64 -17.43
CA LEU A 462 -1.49 9.20 -17.30
C LEU A 462 -2.50 8.53 -16.34
N SER A 463 -2.76 9.15 -15.19
CA SER A 463 -3.79 8.72 -14.26
C SER A 463 -5.18 8.71 -14.90
N GLY A 464 -5.51 9.73 -15.71
CA GLY A 464 -6.73 9.78 -16.51
C GLY A 464 -6.87 8.59 -17.46
N VAL A 465 -5.79 8.15 -18.13
CA VAL A 465 -5.81 6.96 -18.99
C VAL A 465 -6.24 5.73 -18.21
N GLY A 466 -5.68 5.52 -17.02
CA GLY A 466 -6.02 4.39 -16.15
C GLY A 466 -7.49 4.36 -15.73
N VAL A 467 -8.06 5.53 -15.36
CA VAL A 467 -9.50 5.67 -15.04
C VAL A 467 -10.34 5.38 -16.29
N GLY A 468 -10.01 6.04 -17.39
CA GLY A 468 -10.79 5.98 -18.64
C GLY A 468 -10.85 4.57 -19.22
N MET A 469 -9.79 3.78 -19.05
CA MET A 469 -9.75 2.40 -19.50
C MET A 469 -10.72 1.46 -18.75
N ARG A 470 -11.17 1.83 -17.55
CA ARG A 470 -12.00 0.99 -16.68
C ARG A 470 -13.48 1.40 -16.63
N LEU A 471 -13.80 2.68 -16.82
CA LEU A 471 -15.18 3.21 -16.71
C LEU A 471 -16.23 2.46 -17.55
N MET A 472 -15.87 2.06 -18.79
CA MET A 472 -16.79 1.32 -19.67
C MET A 472 -16.68 -0.20 -19.51
N PRO A 473 -15.49 -0.83 -19.48
CA PRO A 473 -15.38 -2.28 -19.47
C PRO A 473 -15.81 -2.97 -18.17
N VAL A 474 -15.66 -2.33 -17.01
CA VAL A 474 -16.01 -2.93 -15.71
C VAL A 474 -17.50 -3.33 -15.64
N PRO A 475 -18.47 -2.41 -15.85
CA PRO A 475 -19.89 -2.80 -15.85
C PRO A 475 -20.25 -3.70 -17.04
N LEU A 476 -19.55 -3.55 -18.18
CA LEU A 476 -19.75 -4.43 -19.34
C LEU A 476 -19.36 -5.89 -19.03
N HIS A 477 -18.26 -6.10 -18.31
CA HIS A 477 -17.78 -7.41 -17.89
C HIS A 477 -18.80 -8.12 -17.01
N GLY A 478 -19.32 -7.43 -15.98
CA GLY A 478 -20.34 -8.00 -15.09
C GLY A 478 -21.64 -8.35 -15.81
N MET A 479 -22.08 -7.51 -16.77
CA MET A 479 -23.26 -7.81 -17.59
C MET A 479 -23.04 -9.00 -18.54
N GLY A 480 -21.79 -9.30 -18.90
CA GLY A 480 -21.43 -10.51 -19.61
C GLY A 480 -21.72 -11.77 -18.79
N TYR A 481 -21.43 -11.75 -17.49
CA TYR A 481 -21.72 -12.85 -16.56
C TYR A 481 -23.21 -13.00 -16.22
N PHE A 482 -23.91 -11.87 -16.01
CA PHE A 482 -25.31 -11.89 -15.59
C PHE A 482 -26.21 -11.02 -16.50
N PRO A 483 -26.45 -11.42 -17.76
CA PRO A 483 -27.20 -10.63 -18.73
C PRO A 483 -28.68 -10.40 -18.35
N GLN A 484 -29.25 -11.26 -17.50
CA GLN A 484 -30.63 -11.13 -17.00
C GLN A 484 -30.73 -10.27 -15.72
N ARG A 485 -29.61 -9.95 -15.06
CA ARG A 485 -29.57 -9.20 -13.79
C ARG A 485 -28.78 -7.90 -13.91
N LYS A 486 -28.86 -7.22 -15.07
CA LYS A 486 -28.08 -6.01 -15.40
C LYS A 486 -28.17 -4.93 -14.33
N ALA A 487 -29.38 -4.58 -13.88
CA ALA A 487 -29.58 -3.50 -12.90
C ALA A 487 -28.82 -3.76 -11.59
N ALA A 488 -28.83 -4.99 -11.06
CA ALA A 488 -28.13 -5.34 -9.82
C ALA A 488 -26.60 -5.31 -9.98
N VAL A 489 -26.08 -5.83 -11.09
CA VAL A 489 -24.63 -5.78 -11.41
C VAL A 489 -24.17 -4.33 -11.55
N ILE A 490 -24.96 -3.51 -12.26
CA ILE A 490 -24.67 -2.09 -12.43
C ILE A 490 -24.71 -1.39 -11.07
N SER A 491 -25.72 -1.64 -10.23
CA SER A 491 -25.80 -1.05 -8.89
C SER A 491 -24.58 -1.39 -8.03
N LEU A 492 -24.11 -2.64 -8.05
CA LEU A 492 -22.89 -3.06 -7.35
C LEU A 492 -21.63 -2.35 -7.87
N ALA A 493 -21.48 -2.24 -9.19
CA ALA A 493 -20.33 -1.54 -9.77
C ALA A 493 -20.39 -0.01 -9.59
N GLN A 494 -21.59 0.57 -9.46
CA GLN A 494 -21.77 2.00 -9.28
C GLN A 494 -21.60 2.40 -7.81
N VAL A 495 -22.06 1.59 -6.85
CA VAL A 495 -21.91 1.92 -5.41
C VAL A 495 -20.44 1.95 -4.98
N SER A 496 -19.60 1.09 -5.57
CA SER A 496 -18.19 1.00 -5.23
C SER A 496 -17.40 2.27 -5.58
N GLY A 497 -17.75 2.97 -6.66
CA GLY A 497 -17.03 4.17 -7.11
C GLY A 497 -17.05 5.30 -6.07
N PRO A 498 -18.22 5.87 -5.71
CA PRO A 498 -18.33 6.90 -4.68
C PRO A 498 -17.85 6.43 -3.29
N LEU A 499 -18.06 5.14 -2.95
CA LEU A 499 -17.54 4.56 -1.71
C LEU A 499 -16.00 4.63 -1.66
N GLY A 500 -15.33 4.20 -2.74
CA GLY A 500 -13.87 4.27 -2.87
C GLY A 500 -13.35 5.70 -2.95
N GLY A 501 -14.06 6.60 -3.63
CA GLY A 501 -13.74 8.03 -3.67
C GLY A 501 -13.81 8.67 -2.28
N THR A 502 -14.85 8.38 -1.50
CA THR A 502 -15.02 8.91 -0.13
C THR A 502 -13.92 8.41 0.81
N LEU A 503 -13.67 7.11 0.78
CA LEU A 503 -12.60 6.49 1.58
C LEU A 503 -11.22 7.00 1.18
N GLY A 504 -10.96 7.11 -0.12
CA GLY A 504 -9.74 7.66 -0.69
C GLY A 504 -9.46 9.07 -0.19
N LEU A 505 -10.42 9.98 -0.36
CA LEU A 505 -10.31 11.34 0.13
C LEU A 505 -10.11 11.39 1.64
N THR A 506 -10.84 10.56 2.39
CA THR A 506 -10.73 10.54 3.85
C THR A 506 -9.32 10.12 4.31
N VAL A 507 -8.76 9.06 3.74
CA VAL A 507 -7.38 8.62 4.03
C VAL A 507 -6.39 9.70 3.67
N MET A 508 -6.50 10.25 2.46
CA MET A 508 -5.61 11.29 1.96
C MET A 508 -5.68 12.57 2.79
N THR A 509 -6.88 13.03 3.15
CA THR A 509 -7.09 14.22 3.98
C THR A 509 -6.60 14.00 5.40
N THR A 510 -6.81 12.81 5.96
CA THR A 510 -6.27 12.47 7.28
C THR A 510 -4.76 12.52 7.28
N VAL A 511 -4.10 11.92 6.28
CA VAL A 511 -2.64 11.98 6.14
C VAL A 511 -2.17 13.40 5.89
N PHE A 512 -2.86 14.16 5.02
CA PHE A 512 -2.53 15.54 4.73
C PHE A 512 -2.58 16.43 5.97
N ASN A 513 -3.69 16.41 6.74
CA ASN A 513 -3.85 17.25 7.93
C ASN A 513 -2.76 16.95 8.97
N ASN A 514 -2.44 15.68 9.11
CA ASN A 514 -1.44 15.19 10.04
C ASN A 514 0.00 15.56 9.63
N VAL A 515 0.36 15.39 8.35
CA VAL A 515 1.72 15.63 7.85
C VAL A 515 1.98 17.11 7.57
N ALA A 516 0.99 17.84 7.06
CA ALA A 516 1.13 19.27 6.76
C ALA A 516 1.12 20.14 8.02
N GLY A 517 0.71 19.60 9.19
CA GLY A 517 0.73 20.33 10.46
C GLY A 517 -0.14 21.59 10.48
N ILE A 518 -1.05 21.73 9.52
CA ILE A 518 -2.00 22.84 9.45
C ILE A 518 -3.09 22.51 10.46
N GLU A 519 -2.82 22.79 11.75
CA GLU A 519 -3.87 22.79 12.76
C GLU A 519 -5.02 23.63 12.22
N ALA A 520 -6.23 23.08 12.27
CA ALA A 520 -7.46 23.77 11.92
C ALA A 520 -7.81 24.91 12.90
N SER A 521 -6.80 25.48 13.57
CA SER A 521 -6.85 26.70 14.35
C SER A 521 -6.54 27.89 13.43
N GLY A 522 -7.53 28.29 12.63
CA GLY A 522 -7.67 29.69 12.21
C GLY A 522 -6.76 30.23 11.11
N SER A 523 -6.24 29.41 10.19
CA SER A 523 -5.72 29.95 8.92
C SER A 523 -6.89 30.32 8.02
N ASP A 524 -7.32 31.57 8.14
CA ASP A 524 -8.21 32.22 7.19
C ASP A 524 -7.59 32.06 5.78
N PHE A 525 -8.24 31.33 4.87
CA PHE A 525 -7.74 31.18 3.49
C PHE A 525 -7.64 32.56 2.80
N ALA A 526 -8.36 33.56 3.30
CA ALA A 526 -8.21 34.96 2.89
C ALA A 526 -6.89 35.61 3.38
N ALA A 527 -6.31 35.14 4.48
CA ALA A 527 -5.04 35.65 5.02
C ALA A 527 -3.80 35.16 4.24
N LEU A 528 -3.95 34.22 3.29
CA LEU A 528 -2.85 33.81 2.40
C LEU A 528 -2.26 34.97 1.60
N HIS A 529 -3.06 36.01 1.33
CA HIS A 529 -2.60 37.20 0.64
C HIS A 529 -1.90 38.24 1.54
N ASP A 530 -2.11 38.16 2.86
CA ASP A 530 -1.55 39.08 3.85
C ASP A 530 -0.38 38.45 4.66
N MET A 531 -0.06 37.19 4.40
CA MET A 531 1.07 36.46 5.00
C MET A 531 2.41 36.92 4.41
N ASP A 532 3.41 37.05 5.28
CA ASP A 532 4.77 37.38 4.86
C ASP A 532 5.35 36.25 3.97
N ALA A 533 6.22 36.59 3.01
CA ALA A 533 6.67 35.67 1.97
C ALA A 533 7.36 34.40 2.54
N SER A 534 7.97 34.52 3.72
CA SER A 534 8.61 33.42 4.45
C SER A 534 7.61 32.41 5.02
N GLN A 535 6.48 32.88 5.57
CA GLN A 535 5.41 32.04 6.13
C GLN A 535 4.64 31.31 5.04
N LEU A 536 4.36 32.02 3.94
CA LEU A 536 3.72 31.46 2.77
C LEU A 536 4.56 30.35 2.12
N ALA A 537 5.89 30.54 2.06
CA ALA A 537 6.82 29.52 1.58
C ALA A 537 6.92 28.30 2.52
N ALA A 538 6.82 28.49 3.84
CA ALA A 538 6.80 27.37 4.80
C ALA A 538 5.52 26.54 4.64
N MET A 539 4.36 27.20 4.61
CA MET A 539 3.07 26.54 4.41
C MET A 539 3.01 25.76 3.08
N ALA A 540 3.53 26.34 1.98
CA ALA A 540 3.61 25.65 0.70
C ALA A 540 4.48 24.39 0.75
N ARG A 541 5.60 24.41 1.50
CA ARG A 541 6.47 23.23 1.69
C ARG A 541 5.76 22.13 2.47
N ASP A 542 5.05 22.48 3.54
CA ASP A 542 4.36 21.49 4.39
C ASP A 542 3.11 20.94 3.72
N ALA A 543 2.33 21.79 3.03
CA ALA A 543 1.24 21.35 2.16
C ALA A 543 1.73 20.39 1.07
N ARG A 544 2.88 20.67 0.43
CA ARG A 544 3.48 19.76 -0.55
C ARG A 544 3.81 18.40 0.06
N LYS A 545 4.48 18.36 1.21
CA LYS A 545 4.78 17.10 1.92
C LYS A 545 3.50 16.33 2.23
N GLY A 546 2.48 17.02 2.75
CA GLY A 546 1.17 16.44 3.05
C GLY A 546 0.50 15.84 1.81
N ILE A 547 0.53 16.53 0.67
CA ILE A 547 -0.08 16.06 -0.59
C ILE A 547 0.66 14.82 -1.13
N VAL A 548 1.99 14.82 -1.09
CA VAL A 548 2.80 13.68 -1.54
C VAL A 548 2.54 12.46 -0.68
N MET A 549 2.55 12.60 0.65
CA MET A 549 2.23 11.51 1.58
C MET A 549 0.79 11.04 1.43
N ALA A 550 -0.15 11.94 1.13
CA ALA A 550 -1.52 11.59 0.84
C ALA A 550 -1.61 10.69 -0.42
N TYR A 551 -0.93 11.00 -1.52
CA TYR A 551 -0.91 10.10 -2.68
C TYR A 551 -0.25 8.76 -2.38
N ILE A 552 0.84 8.74 -1.60
CA ILE A 552 1.51 7.51 -1.18
C ILE A 552 0.55 6.62 -0.36
N SER A 553 -0.27 7.21 0.51
CA SER A 553 -1.19 6.47 1.39
C SER A 553 -2.25 5.63 0.66
N ILE A 554 -2.60 6.00 -0.58
CA ILE A 554 -3.58 5.25 -1.39
C ILE A 554 -2.94 4.28 -2.39
N SER A 555 -1.61 4.32 -2.57
CA SER A 555 -0.88 3.45 -3.50
C SER A 555 -1.08 1.95 -3.22
N PRO A 556 -1.15 1.45 -1.97
CA PRO A 556 -1.43 0.04 -1.70
C PRO A 556 -2.77 -0.43 -2.27
N PHE A 557 -3.81 0.42 -2.21
CA PHE A 557 -5.12 0.11 -2.81
C PHE A 557 -5.04 0.03 -4.34
N MET A 558 -4.16 0.82 -4.96
CA MET A 558 -3.93 0.76 -6.40
C MET A 558 -3.19 -0.51 -6.82
N VAL A 559 -2.18 -0.94 -6.05
CA VAL A 559 -1.44 -2.19 -6.28
C VAL A 559 -2.36 -3.40 -6.14
N LEU A 560 -3.18 -3.44 -5.09
CA LEU A 560 -4.21 -4.48 -4.92
C LEU A 560 -5.21 -4.50 -6.10
N CYS A 561 -5.50 -3.35 -6.72
CA CYS A 561 -6.37 -3.29 -7.89
C CYS A 561 -5.72 -3.96 -9.11
N VAL A 562 -4.39 -3.85 -9.26
CA VAL A 562 -3.65 -4.58 -10.30
C VAL A 562 -3.77 -6.08 -10.09
N VAL A 563 -3.60 -6.54 -8.84
CA VAL A 563 -3.74 -7.95 -8.48
C VAL A 563 -5.16 -8.44 -8.75
N ALA A 564 -6.19 -7.70 -8.30
CA ALA A 564 -7.60 -8.04 -8.52
C ALA A 564 -7.94 -8.14 -10.01
N ALA A 565 -7.42 -7.24 -10.85
CA ALA A 565 -7.61 -7.29 -12.29
C ALA A 565 -6.84 -8.45 -12.95
N ALA A 566 -5.68 -8.84 -12.42
CA ALA A 566 -4.90 -9.97 -12.94
C ALA A 566 -5.64 -11.30 -12.72
N ILE A 567 -6.27 -11.48 -11.56
CA ILE A 567 -6.99 -12.72 -11.22
C ILE A 567 -8.42 -12.79 -11.77
N LEU A 568 -8.88 -11.75 -12.47
CA LEU A 568 -10.20 -11.68 -13.08
C LEU A 568 -10.34 -12.69 -14.23
N GLY A 569 -11.57 -13.21 -14.42
CA GLY A 569 -11.96 -13.94 -15.62
C GLY A 569 -12.02 -13.06 -16.88
N ASN A 570 -12.62 -13.56 -17.96
CA ASN A 570 -12.78 -12.79 -19.20
C ASN A 570 -14.16 -12.99 -19.84
N VAL A 571 -14.64 -11.95 -20.52
CA VAL A 571 -15.85 -11.98 -21.35
C VAL A 571 -15.46 -11.63 -22.77
N PHE A 572 -15.71 -12.56 -23.69
CA PHE A 572 -15.57 -12.38 -25.12
C PHE A 572 -16.87 -11.82 -25.70
N ILE A 573 -16.76 -10.65 -26.33
CA ILE A 573 -17.88 -9.93 -26.94
C ILE A 573 -18.11 -10.50 -28.33
N ALA A 574 -19.23 -11.19 -28.52
CA ALA A 574 -19.60 -11.77 -29.79
C ALA A 574 -20.01 -10.68 -30.80
N ARG A 575 -19.46 -10.77 -32.02
CA ARG A 575 -19.86 -9.89 -33.13
C ARG A 575 -20.91 -10.59 -34.00
N THR A 576 -22.09 -10.01 -34.10
CA THR A 576 -23.09 -10.38 -35.10
C THR A 576 -22.72 -9.76 -36.45
N LYS A 577 -22.55 -10.56 -37.50
CA LYS A 577 -22.42 -10.06 -38.88
C LYS A 577 -23.81 -9.70 -39.41
N GLU A 578 -23.90 -8.69 -40.28
CA GLU A 578 -25.17 -8.31 -40.93
C GLU A 578 -25.77 -9.55 -41.64
N GLY A 579 -26.93 -10.01 -41.18
CA GLY A 579 -27.64 -11.19 -41.71
C GLY A 579 -27.46 -12.51 -40.94
N GLU A 580 -26.63 -12.57 -39.90
CA GLU A 580 -26.48 -13.75 -39.03
C GLU A 580 -27.30 -13.63 -37.72
N ILE A 581 -27.70 -14.79 -37.16
CA ILE A 581 -28.34 -14.90 -35.83
C ILE A 581 -27.39 -14.35 -34.75
N GLU A 582 -27.91 -13.63 -33.74
CA GLU A 582 -27.12 -13.13 -32.60
C GLU A 582 -26.31 -14.28 -31.97
N ARG A 583 -24.97 -14.15 -32.00
CA ARG A 583 -24.07 -15.11 -31.36
C ARG A 583 -23.99 -14.81 -29.86
N GLU A 584 -24.07 -15.83 -29.02
CA GLU A 584 -23.91 -15.70 -27.57
C GLU A 584 -22.46 -15.32 -27.20
N ASN A 585 -22.31 -14.52 -26.14
CA ASN A 585 -21.00 -14.15 -25.61
C ASN A 585 -20.35 -15.35 -24.92
N LYS A 586 -19.04 -15.53 -25.10
CA LYS A 586 -18.29 -16.60 -24.46
C LYS A 586 -17.65 -16.08 -23.17
N ILE A 587 -17.77 -16.83 -22.08
CA ILE A 587 -17.23 -16.47 -20.76
C ILE A 587 -16.06 -17.41 -20.44
N TYR A 588 -15.00 -16.86 -19.86
CA TYR A 588 -13.89 -17.60 -19.26
C TYR A 588 -13.87 -17.37 -17.74
N PRO A 589 -14.35 -18.33 -16.92
CA PRO A 589 -14.51 -18.16 -15.48
C PRO A 589 -13.22 -18.38 -14.66
N GLY A 590 -12.15 -18.91 -15.26
CA GLY A 590 -10.84 -19.07 -14.60
C GLY A 590 -10.04 -17.76 -14.52
N VAL A 591 -8.83 -17.80 -13.95
CA VAL A 591 -7.91 -16.67 -13.97
C VAL A 591 -7.38 -16.46 -15.39
N PHE A 592 -7.83 -15.42 -16.10
CA PHE A 592 -7.53 -15.24 -17.52
C PHE A 592 -6.06 -14.92 -17.79
N PHE A 593 -5.38 -14.23 -16.86
CA PHE A 593 -3.96 -13.88 -16.98
C PHE A 593 -3.06 -15.10 -17.31
N TRP A 594 -3.28 -16.23 -16.62
CA TRP A 594 -2.51 -17.45 -16.86
C TRP A 594 -2.81 -18.10 -18.21
N ALA A 595 -4.07 -18.04 -18.67
CA ALA A 595 -4.44 -18.54 -19.99
C ALA A 595 -3.86 -17.67 -21.11
N TRP A 596 -3.76 -16.36 -20.87
CA TRP A 596 -3.15 -15.42 -21.80
C TRP A 596 -1.63 -15.63 -21.91
N ILE A 597 -0.91 -15.76 -20.79
CA ILE A 597 0.55 -16.02 -20.78
C ILE A 597 0.90 -17.35 -21.44
N ARG A 598 0.10 -18.39 -21.21
CA ARG A 598 0.33 -19.74 -21.79
C ARG A 598 -0.07 -19.86 -23.27
N GLY A 599 -0.67 -18.83 -23.86
CA GLY A 599 -1.19 -18.88 -25.24
C GLY A 599 -2.44 -19.76 -25.40
N GLU A 600 -3.07 -20.20 -24.30
CA GLU A 600 -4.25 -21.08 -24.28
C GLU A 600 -5.58 -20.31 -24.38
N ALA A 601 -5.53 -18.98 -24.52
CA ALA A 601 -6.69 -18.09 -24.46
C ALA A 601 -7.81 -18.35 -25.50
N HIS A 602 -7.67 -19.35 -26.39
CA HIS A 602 -8.69 -19.73 -27.38
C HIS A 602 -9.26 -21.15 -27.21
N SER A 603 -8.69 -22.01 -26.35
CA SER A 603 -9.24 -23.34 -26.10
C SER A 603 -10.52 -23.23 -25.24
N SER A 604 -11.58 -23.95 -25.62
CA SER A 604 -12.87 -23.98 -24.91
C SER A 604 -12.96 -25.09 -23.86
N GLU A 605 -11.85 -25.71 -23.50
CA GLU A 605 -11.86 -26.82 -22.55
C GLU A 605 -11.99 -26.27 -21.14
N LYS A 606 -12.98 -26.81 -20.41
CA LYS A 606 -13.17 -26.54 -18.99
C LYS A 606 -11.88 -26.98 -18.27
N PRO A 607 -11.14 -26.11 -17.59
CA PRO A 607 -10.09 -26.57 -16.70
C PRO A 607 -10.78 -27.33 -15.55
N GLU A 608 -10.41 -28.59 -15.37
CA GLU A 608 -10.77 -29.34 -14.18
C GLU A 608 -10.27 -28.58 -12.96
N LEU A 609 -11.17 -28.46 -11.98
CA LEU A 609 -10.95 -27.82 -10.70
C LEU A 609 -9.97 -28.69 -9.89
N SER A 610 -8.69 -28.66 -10.24
CA SER A 610 -7.65 -29.18 -9.37
C SER A 610 -7.43 -28.17 -8.26
N SER A 611 -7.81 -28.59 -7.07
CA SER A 611 -7.51 -27.98 -5.79
C SER A 611 -6.01 -27.70 -5.68
N THR A 612 -5.59 -26.50 -6.06
CA THR A 612 -4.33 -25.89 -5.64
C THR A 612 -4.68 -24.59 -4.92
N LEU A 613 -5.26 -24.75 -3.73
CA LEU A 613 -5.30 -23.69 -2.72
C LEU A 613 -3.88 -23.55 -2.14
N VAL A 614 -3.42 -22.31 -2.12
CA VAL A 614 -2.27 -21.79 -1.34
C VAL A 614 -0.92 -22.46 -1.60
N ALA A 615 -0.28 -22.11 -2.71
CA ALA A 615 1.18 -22.15 -2.83
C ALA A 615 1.65 -21.23 -3.97
N LEU A 616 1.46 -19.92 -3.82
CA LEU A 616 2.17 -18.93 -4.64
C LEU A 616 2.59 -17.80 -3.70
N GLY A 617 3.77 -17.98 -3.12
CA GLY A 617 4.36 -17.02 -2.20
C GLY A 617 5.65 -17.48 -1.52
N ALA A 618 5.92 -18.77 -1.38
CA ALA A 618 7.23 -19.23 -0.90
C ALA A 618 8.17 -19.47 -2.08
N SER A 619 8.80 -18.40 -2.58
CA SER A 619 10.15 -18.58 -3.10
C SER A 619 10.97 -18.96 -1.86
N LEU A 620 11.54 -20.16 -1.79
CA LEU A 620 12.53 -20.49 -0.76
C LEU A 620 13.66 -19.47 -0.90
N THR A 621 13.71 -18.49 0.00
CA THR A 621 14.90 -17.68 0.20
C THR A 621 15.98 -18.62 0.72
N ALA A 622 17.12 -18.67 0.02
CA ALA A 622 18.33 -19.33 0.50
C ALA A 622 18.62 -18.79 1.91
N ALA A 623 18.71 -19.66 2.90
CA ALA A 623 18.76 -19.30 4.31
C ALA A 623 20.09 -19.78 4.90
N LEU A 624 20.80 -18.89 5.59
CA LEU A 624 21.99 -19.27 6.36
C LEU A 624 21.62 -20.35 7.38
N THR A 625 22.48 -21.34 7.55
CA THR A 625 22.23 -22.38 8.56
C THR A 625 22.42 -21.83 9.96
N PRO A 626 21.43 -21.96 10.86
CA PRO A 626 21.60 -21.60 12.25
C PRO A 626 22.85 -22.28 12.86
N LEU A 627 23.73 -21.48 13.46
CA LEU A 627 24.93 -21.99 14.11
C LEU A 627 24.61 -22.59 15.48
N GLU A 628 25.40 -23.58 15.88
CA GLU A 628 25.30 -24.24 17.18
C GLU A 628 26.49 -23.89 18.07
N VAL A 629 26.28 -23.86 19.39
CA VAL A 629 27.38 -23.78 20.36
C VAL A 629 27.83 -25.19 20.72
N GLN A 630 29.09 -25.51 20.46
CA GLN A 630 29.72 -26.77 20.85
C GLN A 630 30.97 -26.52 21.67
N GLY A 631 30.86 -26.72 22.99
CA GLY A 631 31.91 -26.37 23.93
C GLY A 631 32.20 -24.88 23.87
N ASN A 632 33.42 -24.52 23.50
CA ASN A 632 33.90 -23.14 23.41
C ASN A 632 33.94 -22.57 21.99
N ALA A 633 33.17 -23.12 21.05
CA ALA A 633 33.12 -22.62 19.68
C ALA A 633 31.70 -22.54 19.13
N PHE A 634 31.47 -21.57 18.23
CA PHE A 634 30.34 -21.61 17.30
C PHE A 634 30.67 -22.58 16.17
N VAL A 635 29.69 -23.41 15.78
CA VAL A 635 29.87 -24.47 14.80
C VAL A 635 28.74 -24.43 13.78
N ASN A 636 29.07 -24.46 12.50
CA ASN A 636 28.08 -24.71 11.46
C ASN A 636 27.75 -26.21 11.45
N PRO A 637 26.51 -26.64 11.75
CA PRO A 637 26.17 -28.05 11.89
C PRO A 637 26.22 -28.82 10.56
N LYS A 638 26.09 -28.16 9.40
CA LYS A 638 26.17 -28.83 8.09
C LYS A 638 27.61 -29.17 7.71
N THR A 639 28.56 -28.27 7.95
CA THR A 639 29.97 -28.49 7.62
C THR A 639 30.73 -29.14 8.77
N GLY A 640 30.28 -28.92 10.01
CA GLY A 640 30.96 -29.26 11.26
C GLY A 640 32.21 -28.41 11.52
N ASN A 641 32.35 -27.25 10.88
CA ASN A 641 33.48 -26.34 11.07
C ASN A 641 33.14 -25.26 12.11
N LYS A 642 34.18 -24.73 12.76
CA LYS A 642 34.09 -23.52 13.57
C LYS A 642 33.64 -22.36 12.68
N PHE A 643 32.83 -21.48 13.26
CA PHE A 643 32.52 -20.18 12.70
C PHE A 643 33.33 -19.12 13.44
N GLN A 644 34.17 -18.38 12.70
CA GLN A 644 34.91 -17.23 13.21
C GLN A 644 34.15 -15.95 12.84
N ILE A 645 33.82 -15.14 13.85
CA ILE A 645 33.12 -13.87 13.66
C ILE A 645 34.10 -12.87 13.07
N VAL A 646 33.81 -12.39 11.86
CA VAL A 646 34.45 -11.22 11.25
C VAL A 646 33.35 -10.18 11.11
N GLY A 647 33.16 -9.38 12.16
CA GLY A 647 31.96 -8.57 12.33
C GLY A 647 32.18 -7.07 12.39
N ILE A 648 31.07 -6.34 12.38
CA ILE A 648 30.99 -4.89 12.61
C ILE A 648 29.83 -4.57 13.53
N ASP A 649 30.02 -3.61 14.43
CA ASP A 649 28.93 -3.01 15.20
C ASP A 649 28.09 -2.07 14.32
N TYR A 650 26.80 -2.38 14.21
CA TYR A 650 25.87 -1.75 13.29
C TYR A 650 24.71 -1.08 14.05
N GLN A 651 24.92 0.17 14.45
CA GLN A 651 23.92 0.97 15.15
C GLN A 651 23.92 2.41 14.59
N ILE A 652 23.29 2.59 13.42
CA ILE A 652 23.25 3.90 12.74
C ILE A 652 22.64 4.98 13.66
N ASN A 653 23.30 6.13 13.80
CA ASN A 653 22.97 7.22 14.74
C ASN A 653 23.11 6.83 16.24
N GLY A 654 23.82 5.75 16.54
CA GLY A 654 24.01 5.24 17.89
C GLY A 654 22.71 5.04 18.65
N ALA A 655 22.66 5.51 19.89
CA ALA A 655 21.47 5.40 20.74
C ALA A 655 20.23 6.11 20.17
N ALA A 656 20.42 7.18 19.38
CA ALA A 656 19.32 7.90 18.72
C ALA A 656 18.78 7.17 17.47
N GLY A 657 19.45 6.10 17.04
CA GLY A 657 18.97 5.23 15.95
C GLY A 657 17.69 4.47 16.31
N TYR A 658 17.44 4.25 17.60
CA TYR A 658 16.19 3.70 18.11
C TYR A 658 15.29 4.82 18.63
N ASP A 659 14.14 5.03 17.98
CA ASP A 659 13.15 6.00 18.41
C ASP A 659 11.73 5.40 18.37
N PRO A 660 11.15 5.03 19.53
CA PRO A 660 9.82 4.45 19.58
C PRO A 660 8.69 5.43 19.19
N ALA A 661 8.93 6.74 19.25
CA ALA A 661 7.93 7.73 18.82
C ALA A 661 7.84 7.77 17.29
N HIS A 662 8.98 7.74 16.62
CA HIS A 662 9.08 7.78 15.16
C HIS A 662 8.85 6.41 14.49
N GLY A 663 8.93 5.32 15.26
CA GLY A 663 8.64 3.97 14.77
C GLY A 663 9.71 3.45 13.81
N HIS A 664 10.97 3.71 14.14
CA HIS A 664 12.14 3.37 13.35
C HIS A 664 13.27 2.86 14.25
N ASP A 665 14.00 1.86 13.78
CA ASP A 665 15.27 1.37 14.35
C ASP A 665 16.27 1.01 13.22
N PRO A 666 17.55 0.69 13.53
CA PRO A 666 18.54 0.37 12.50
C PRO A 666 18.21 -0.82 11.58
N LEU A 667 17.24 -1.66 11.93
CA LEU A 667 16.83 -2.83 11.15
C LEU A 667 15.40 -2.71 10.59
N SER A 668 14.79 -1.52 10.63
CA SER A 668 13.43 -1.30 10.12
C SER A 668 13.36 -0.70 8.71
N GLU A 669 14.49 -0.22 8.16
CA GLU A 669 14.55 0.42 6.82
C GLU A 669 15.34 -0.41 5.82
N ALA A 670 14.62 -1.12 4.95
CA ALA A 670 15.21 -2.06 4.00
C ALA A 670 16.27 -1.44 3.08
N ASP A 671 16.04 -0.24 2.55
CA ASP A 671 16.97 0.40 1.61
C ASP A 671 18.29 0.80 2.30
N VAL A 672 18.22 1.20 3.57
CA VAL A 672 19.40 1.52 4.40
C VAL A 672 20.17 0.24 4.70
N CYS A 673 19.48 -0.81 5.13
CA CYS A 673 20.07 -2.14 5.32
C CYS A 673 20.70 -2.68 4.03
N LEU A 674 20.08 -2.47 2.87
CA LEU A 674 20.59 -2.91 1.56
C LEU A 674 21.89 -2.19 1.19
N ARG A 675 21.93 -0.86 1.36
CA ARG A 675 23.13 -0.03 1.19
C ARG A 675 24.27 -0.52 2.07
N ASP A 676 23.99 -0.67 3.35
CA ASP A 676 25.01 -0.99 4.34
C ASP A 676 25.47 -2.45 4.24
N ALA A 677 24.55 -3.39 3.98
CA ALA A 677 24.90 -4.77 3.69
C ALA A 677 25.76 -4.88 2.44
N ALA A 678 25.52 -4.10 1.38
CA ALA A 678 26.37 -4.13 0.19
C ALA A 678 27.80 -3.65 0.49
N ILE A 679 27.94 -2.60 1.31
CA ILE A 679 29.21 -2.05 1.79
C ILE A 679 29.95 -3.07 2.67
N MET A 680 29.28 -3.60 3.69
CA MET A 680 29.83 -4.61 4.60
C MET A 680 30.16 -5.92 3.86
N GLN A 681 29.39 -6.25 2.83
CA GLN A 681 29.65 -7.43 2.02
C GLN A 681 30.97 -7.29 1.27
N ALA A 682 31.28 -6.09 0.75
CA ALA A 682 32.56 -5.80 0.10
C ALA A 682 33.76 -5.95 1.04
N LEU A 683 33.60 -5.61 2.32
CA LEU A 683 34.62 -5.77 3.37
C LEU A 683 34.88 -7.24 3.77
N GLY A 684 33.97 -8.16 3.47
CA GLY A 684 34.06 -9.55 3.94
C GLY A 684 33.42 -9.82 5.30
N VAL A 685 32.58 -8.90 5.78
CA VAL A 685 31.87 -9.03 7.06
C VAL A 685 30.88 -10.20 6.98
N ASN A 686 30.82 -11.03 8.03
CA ASN A 686 29.93 -12.18 8.14
C ASN A 686 28.99 -12.10 9.36
N ALA A 687 29.07 -11.02 10.15
CA ALA A 687 28.22 -10.80 11.31
C ALA A 687 28.07 -9.32 11.64
N VAL A 688 26.89 -8.93 12.13
CA VAL A 688 26.61 -7.59 12.64
C VAL A 688 26.07 -7.67 14.05
N ARG A 689 26.46 -6.75 14.92
CA ARG A 689 25.86 -6.58 16.25
C ARG A 689 25.01 -5.32 16.27
N VAL A 690 23.79 -5.45 16.79
CA VAL A 690 22.82 -4.35 16.87
C VAL A 690 22.31 -4.23 18.30
N TYR A 691 22.37 -3.01 18.83
CA TYR A 691 22.25 -2.73 20.25
C TYR A 691 20.82 -2.40 20.66
N ASN A 692 20.18 -1.49 19.91
CA ASN A 692 18.89 -0.92 20.30
C ASN A 692 17.89 -1.10 19.17
N LEU A 693 16.86 -1.92 19.42
CA LEU A 693 15.82 -2.29 18.46
C LEU A 693 14.44 -2.28 19.11
N ASP A 694 13.39 -2.02 18.34
CA ASP A 694 12.00 -2.16 18.79
C ASP A 694 11.45 -3.53 18.36
N PRO A 695 11.06 -4.41 19.29
CA PRO A 695 10.56 -5.74 18.95
C PRO A 695 9.23 -5.71 18.19
N ASN A 696 8.51 -4.59 18.19
CA ASN A 696 7.22 -4.47 17.52
C ASN A 696 7.32 -3.94 16.09
N LEU A 697 8.49 -3.48 15.65
CA LEU A 697 8.74 -3.11 14.26
C LEU A 697 8.95 -4.35 13.40
N ASN A 698 8.78 -4.18 12.09
CA ASN A 698 9.04 -5.25 11.13
C ASN A 698 10.51 -5.17 10.70
N HIS A 699 11.25 -6.27 10.89
CA HIS A 699 12.65 -6.40 10.46
C HIS A 699 12.85 -7.42 9.33
N ASP A 700 11.75 -7.89 8.71
CA ASP A 700 11.77 -9.02 7.79
C ASP A 700 12.71 -8.76 6.61
N GLU A 701 12.64 -7.57 6.02
CA GLU A 701 13.44 -7.21 4.84
C GLU A 701 14.92 -7.05 5.20
N CYS A 702 15.26 -6.30 6.26
CA CYS A 702 16.65 -6.15 6.72
C CYS A 702 17.26 -7.50 7.11
N ALA A 703 16.55 -8.33 7.88
CA ALA A 703 17.01 -9.66 8.24
C ALA A 703 17.25 -10.53 6.99
N SER A 704 16.39 -10.42 5.98
CA SER A 704 16.54 -11.13 4.69
C SER A 704 17.70 -10.65 3.85
N ILE A 705 17.97 -9.34 3.87
CA ILE A 705 19.11 -8.71 3.21
C ILE A 705 20.42 -9.21 3.84
N PHE A 706 20.55 -9.12 5.17
CA PHE A 706 21.73 -9.60 5.88
C PHE A 706 21.92 -11.12 5.69
N ASN A 707 20.83 -11.89 5.75
CA ASN A 707 20.87 -13.33 5.48
C ASN A 707 21.41 -13.62 4.07
N ALA A 708 20.90 -12.95 3.04
CA ALA A 708 21.36 -13.13 1.66
C ALA A 708 22.80 -12.65 1.47
N ALA A 709 23.24 -11.63 2.21
CA ALA A 709 24.61 -11.14 2.18
C ALA A 709 25.61 -12.06 2.88
N GLY A 710 25.15 -13.13 3.55
CA GLY A 710 26.00 -14.05 4.32
C GLY A 710 26.33 -13.56 5.73
N MET A 711 25.47 -12.71 6.32
CA MET A 711 25.70 -12.08 7.62
C MET A 711 24.71 -12.56 8.69
N TYR A 712 25.27 -12.95 9.83
CA TYR A 712 24.52 -13.23 11.05
C TYR A 712 24.27 -11.97 11.88
N MET A 713 23.19 -11.95 12.65
CA MET A 713 22.82 -10.86 13.55
C MET A 713 23.01 -11.28 15.01
N LEU A 714 23.76 -10.48 15.76
CA LEU A 714 23.90 -10.55 17.21
C LEU A 714 23.02 -9.43 17.79
N ILE A 715 22.04 -9.79 18.61
CA ILE A 715 20.98 -8.86 19.03
C ILE A 715 21.05 -8.62 20.53
N ASP A 716 21.24 -7.39 20.97
CA ASP A 716 21.04 -7.02 22.35
C ASP A 716 19.52 -6.89 22.62
N VAL A 717 19.03 -7.49 23.71
CA VAL A 717 17.57 -7.46 24.02
C VAL A 717 17.13 -6.20 24.79
N ASN A 718 18.09 -5.33 25.12
CA ASN A 718 17.92 -4.17 25.98
C ASN A 718 17.89 -2.89 25.14
N SER A 719 17.48 -1.78 25.77
CA SER A 719 17.60 -0.46 25.18
C SER A 719 17.96 0.59 26.25
N PRO A 720 18.42 1.79 25.86
CA PRO A 720 18.72 2.86 26.80
C PRO A 720 17.47 3.51 27.40
N LEU A 721 16.27 3.08 27.00
CA LEU A 721 15.02 3.66 27.49
C LEU A 721 14.70 3.20 28.92
N PRO A 722 14.05 4.06 29.73
CA PRO A 722 13.67 3.70 31.09
C PRO A 722 12.80 2.43 31.14
N GLY A 723 13.24 1.43 31.90
CA GLY A 723 12.52 0.16 32.07
C GLY A 723 12.82 -0.91 31.03
N GLU A 724 13.70 -0.63 30.06
CA GLU A 724 14.09 -1.58 29.00
C GLU A 724 15.51 -2.15 29.16
N ALA A 725 16.14 -1.95 30.32
CA ALA A 725 17.44 -2.52 30.67
C ALA A 725 17.56 -2.75 32.19
N ILE A 726 18.41 -3.69 32.57
CA ILE A 726 18.85 -3.83 33.97
C ILE A 726 19.73 -2.64 34.36
N THR A 727 19.41 -2.03 35.50
CA THR A 727 20.14 -0.90 36.06
C THR A 727 21.35 -1.37 36.89
N ALA A 728 22.47 -0.67 36.72
CA ALA A 728 23.74 -1.05 37.35
C ALA A 728 23.84 -0.74 38.86
N TRP A 729 22.96 0.11 39.40
CA TRP A 729 23.02 0.59 40.80
C TRP A 729 21.93 0.00 41.71
N GLN A 730 20.82 -0.47 41.13
CA GLN A 730 19.70 -1.12 41.83
C GLN A 730 19.00 -2.14 40.91
N PRO A 731 19.68 -3.24 40.55
CA PRO A 731 19.15 -4.18 39.56
C PRO A 731 17.81 -4.81 40.00
N TRP A 732 17.53 -4.90 41.30
CA TRP A 732 16.26 -5.39 41.83
C TRP A 732 15.04 -4.51 41.51
N THR A 733 15.23 -3.22 41.19
CA THR A 733 14.11 -2.34 40.80
C THR A 733 13.80 -2.41 39.31
N SER A 734 14.73 -2.90 38.50
CA SER A 734 14.63 -3.01 37.04
C SER A 734 14.45 -4.45 36.53
N TYR A 735 14.62 -5.44 37.40
CA TYR A 735 14.26 -6.83 37.14
C TYR A 735 12.79 -7.11 37.54
N TYR A 736 11.87 -6.82 36.63
CA TYR A 736 10.42 -6.95 36.84
C TYR A 736 9.71 -7.47 35.58
N LYS A 737 8.40 -7.76 35.69
CA LYS A 737 7.62 -8.45 34.65
C LYS A 737 7.66 -7.74 33.30
N GLU A 738 7.46 -6.43 33.27
CA GLU A 738 7.37 -5.67 32.01
C GLU A 738 8.73 -5.56 31.31
N TYR A 739 9.83 -5.46 32.07
CA TYR A 739 11.17 -5.58 31.51
C TYR A 739 11.37 -6.96 30.86
N LEU A 740 11.02 -8.05 31.56
CA LEU A 740 11.13 -9.39 30.99
C LEU A 740 10.22 -9.57 29.76
N ASN A 741 9.00 -9.05 29.78
CA ASN A 741 8.10 -9.04 28.63
C ASN A 741 8.75 -8.38 27.40
N ARG A 742 9.42 -7.23 27.59
CA ARG A 742 10.17 -6.54 26.54
C ARG A 742 11.31 -7.39 25.98
N THR A 743 12.07 -8.07 26.83
CA THR A 743 13.15 -8.96 26.39
C THR A 743 12.62 -10.20 25.65
N PHE A 744 11.48 -10.76 26.09
CA PHE A 744 10.81 -11.86 25.40
C PHE A 744 10.21 -11.42 24.07
N ALA A 745 9.75 -10.18 23.95
CA ALA A 745 9.30 -9.62 22.68
C ALA A 745 10.44 -9.54 21.65
N MET A 746 11.68 -9.25 22.07
CA MET A 746 12.87 -9.34 21.18
C MET A 746 13.10 -10.78 20.71
N VAL A 747 12.95 -11.75 21.60
CA VAL A 747 13.03 -13.17 21.23
C VAL A 747 11.95 -13.50 20.21
N GLU A 748 10.69 -13.14 20.44
CA GLU A 748 9.59 -13.36 19.50
C GLU A 748 9.84 -12.73 18.12
N ALA A 749 10.34 -11.48 18.10
CA ALA A 749 10.63 -10.75 16.88
C ALA A 749 11.74 -11.41 16.03
N PHE A 750 12.77 -11.98 16.66
CA PHE A 750 13.97 -12.44 15.95
C PHE A 750 14.19 -13.96 15.92
N LYS A 751 13.49 -14.76 16.76
CA LYS A 751 13.76 -16.21 16.87
C LYS A 751 13.59 -16.99 15.57
N SER A 752 12.70 -16.50 14.70
CA SER A 752 12.36 -17.14 13.42
C SER A 752 13.38 -16.88 12.31
N TYR A 753 14.26 -15.89 12.46
CA TYR A 753 15.31 -15.67 11.48
C TYR A 753 16.46 -16.66 11.71
N PRO A 754 16.88 -17.42 10.69
CA PRO A 754 17.91 -18.42 10.85
C PRO A 754 19.30 -17.79 11.01
N ASN A 755 19.48 -16.56 10.54
CA ASN A 755 20.71 -15.79 10.70
C ASN A 755 20.76 -14.98 12.02
N THR A 756 19.77 -15.08 12.93
CA THR A 756 19.95 -14.58 14.30
C THR A 756 20.88 -15.51 15.06
N LEU A 757 22.13 -15.10 15.26
CA LEU A 757 23.17 -15.93 15.88
C LEU A 757 22.95 -16.07 17.37
N LEU A 758 22.71 -14.97 18.08
CA LEU A 758 22.63 -14.95 19.53
C LEU A 758 21.84 -13.74 20.05
N PHE A 759 21.48 -13.81 21.33
CA PHE A 759 21.01 -12.67 22.10
C PHE A 759 21.98 -12.29 23.21
N PHE A 760 22.26 -10.99 23.39
CA PHE A 760 22.92 -10.48 24.59
C PHE A 760 21.87 -10.09 25.62
N SER A 761 21.95 -10.73 26.80
CA SER A 761 21.08 -10.46 27.95
C SER A 761 21.36 -9.11 28.60
N ALA A 762 22.60 -8.60 28.48
CA ALA A 762 22.99 -7.24 28.85
C ALA A 762 24.35 -6.87 28.24
N ASN A 763 24.68 -5.57 28.30
CA ASN A 763 25.92 -4.98 27.82
C ASN A 763 26.55 -4.09 28.90
N GLU A 764 27.80 -4.37 29.28
CA GLU A 764 28.65 -3.56 30.16
C GLU A 764 28.02 -3.06 31.48
N VAL A 765 27.04 -3.80 32.02
CA VAL A 765 26.38 -3.42 33.29
C VAL A 765 27.37 -3.55 34.46
N ILE A 766 28.25 -4.57 34.41
CA ILE A 766 29.40 -4.68 35.30
C ILE A 766 30.57 -3.92 34.66
N ASN A 767 30.88 -2.74 35.22
CA ASN A 767 31.94 -1.86 34.70
C ASN A 767 32.73 -1.11 35.79
N ASN A 768 32.38 -1.27 37.06
CA ASN A 768 33.10 -0.67 38.18
C ASN A 768 32.85 -1.44 39.50
N GLU A 769 33.57 -1.07 40.56
CA GLU A 769 33.48 -1.73 41.88
C GLU A 769 32.06 -1.74 42.47
N ALA A 770 31.25 -0.70 42.25
CA ALA A 770 29.89 -0.66 42.80
C ALA A 770 28.97 -1.69 42.12
N THR A 771 29.20 -1.95 40.83
CA THR A 771 28.34 -2.85 40.03
C THR A 771 28.58 -4.32 40.36
N VAL A 772 29.80 -4.72 40.75
CA VAL A 772 30.13 -6.12 41.03
C VAL A 772 29.49 -6.67 42.30
N VAL A 773 28.92 -5.80 43.15
CA VAL A 773 28.31 -6.18 44.44
C VAL A 773 26.91 -6.75 44.23
N ASP A 774 26.07 -6.10 43.41
CA ASP A 774 24.64 -6.44 43.34
C ASP A 774 24.20 -6.95 41.96
N VAL A 775 24.89 -6.60 40.88
CA VAL A 775 24.49 -6.93 39.50
C VAL A 775 24.64 -8.42 39.13
N PRO A 776 25.71 -9.16 39.52
CA PRO A 776 25.96 -10.49 38.97
C PRO A 776 24.79 -11.49 39.08
N PRO A 777 24.07 -11.62 40.22
CA PRO A 777 22.91 -12.50 40.33
C PRO A 777 21.77 -12.16 39.36
N TYR A 778 21.53 -10.88 39.10
CA TYR A 778 20.45 -10.44 38.21
C TYR A 778 20.78 -10.66 36.74
N LEU A 779 22.03 -10.49 36.33
CA LEU A 779 22.46 -10.82 34.96
C LEU A 779 22.19 -12.29 34.64
N ARG A 780 22.59 -13.21 35.54
CA ARG A 780 22.29 -14.63 35.38
C ARG A 780 20.81 -14.96 35.44
N ALA A 781 20.02 -14.23 36.21
CA ALA A 781 18.57 -14.40 36.25
C ALA A 781 17.91 -14.00 34.92
N VAL A 782 18.33 -12.89 34.31
CA VAL A 782 17.86 -12.49 32.96
C VAL A 782 18.30 -13.51 31.92
N THR A 783 19.55 -13.98 31.96
CA THR A 783 20.04 -15.06 31.09
C THR A 783 19.19 -16.32 31.25
N ARG A 784 18.92 -16.76 32.49
CA ARG A 784 18.06 -17.91 32.81
C ARG A 784 16.68 -17.78 32.19
N ASP A 785 16.05 -16.63 32.38
CA ASP A 785 14.66 -16.43 31.96
C ASP A 785 14.53 -16.34 30.45
N LEU A 786 15.46 -15.67 29.76
CA LEU A 786 15.55 -15.67 28.31
C LEU A 786 15.74 -17.07 27.74
N LYS A 787 16.65 -17.85 28.31
CA LYS A 787 16.91 -19.23 27.86
C LYS A 787 15.70 -20.15 28.09
N ASN A 788 15.05 -20.04 29.24
CA ASN A 788 13.79 -20.76 29.50
C ASN A 788 12.69 -20.36 28.51
N TYR A 789 12.55 -19.06 28.23
CA TYR A 789 11.58 -18.57 27.25
C TYR A 789 11.89 -19.10 25.84
N ILE A 790 13.14 -19.03 25.38
CA ILE A 790 13.58 -19.57 24.09
C ILE A 790 13.30 -21.08 24.02
N ALA A 791 13.65 -21.83 25.07
CA ALA A 791 13.42 -23.28 25.11
C ALA A 791 11.94 -23.65 25.01
N ASN A 792 11.04 -22.83 25.54
CA ASN A 792 9.59 -23.06 25.49
C ASN A 792 8.95 -22.58 24.18
N HIS A 793 9.49 -21.53 23.54
CA HIS A 793 8.79 -20.81 22.46
C HIS A 793 9.52 -20.75 21.12
N ALA A 794 10.74 -21.27 20.98
CA ALA A 794 11.49 -21.30 19.72
C ALA A 794 11.76 -22.74 19.24
N ASP A 795 11.69 -22.95 17.93
CA ASP A 795 11.95 -24.27 17.31
C ASP A 795 13.44 -24.66 17.28
N ARG A 796 14.33 -23.73 17.61
CA ARG A 796 15.78 -23.92 17.66
C ARG A 796 16.37 -23.31 18.92
N LYS A 797 17.52 -23.84 19.34
CA LYS A 797 18.32 -23.23 20.42
C LYS A 797 19.00 -21.98 19.88
N ILE A 798 18.75 -20.84 20.53
CA ILE A 798 19.43 -19.57 20.24
C ILE A 798 20.23 -19.23 21.49
N PRO A 799 21.57 -19.15 21.39
CA PRO A 799 22.40 -18.93 22.57
C PRO A 799 22.19 -17.54 23.15
N VAL A 800 22.21 -17.46 24.48
CA VAL A 800 22.10 -16.19 25.22
C VAL A 800 23.38 -15.97 26.03
N GLY A 801 23.98 -14.79 25.89
CA GLY A 801 25.19 -14.45 26.63
C GLY A 801 25.18 -13.05 27.20
N TYR A 802 26.37 -12.59 27.58
CA TYR A 802 26.63 -11.26 28.13
C TYR A 802 27.81 -10.64 27.39
N SER A 803 27.71 -9.34 27.09
CA SER A 803 28.82 -8.56 26.57
C SER A 803 29.42 -7.74 27.71
N ALA A 804 30.67 -8.06 28.06
CA ALA A 804 31.36 -7.53 29.23
C ALA A 804 32.31 -6.40 28.86
N ALA A 805 32.44 -5.41 29.75
CA ALA A 805 33.49 -4.41 29.66
C ALA A 805 34.85 -5.02 30.03
N ASP A 806 35.92 -4.60 29.35
CA ASP A 806 37.29 -5.00 29.68
C ASP A 806 37.85 -4.27 30.91
N VAL A 807 37.27 -4.55 32.08
CA VAL A 807 37.75 -4.07 33.39
C VAL A 807 38.50 -5.20 34.08
N ARG A 808 39.81 -5.29 33.81
CA ARG A 808 40.68 -6.41 34.22
C ARG A 808 40.59 -6.84 35.68
N GLU A 809 40.32 -5.90 36.58
CA GLU A 809 40.16 -6.17 38.02
C GLU A 809 38.99 -7.13 38.33
N TYR A 810 37.93 -7.08 37.53
CA TYR A 810 36.71 -7.85 37.74
C TYR A 810 36.37 -8.78 36.57
N LEU A 811 37.12 -8.71 35.46
CA LEU A 811 36.83 -9.46 34.23
C LEU A 811 36.83 -10.98 34.46
N TRP A 812 37.85 -11.51 35.14
CA TRP A 812 37.98 -12.94 35.38
C TRP A 812 36.89 -13.48 36.30
N ASP A 813 36.53 -12.71 37.33
CA ASP A 813 35.43 -13.05 38.22
C ASP A 813 34.09 -12.97 37.49
N THR A 814 33.89 -11.96 36.64
CA THR A 814 32.69 -11.82 35.80
C THR A 814 32.55 -13.01 34.85
N TRP A 815 33.60 -13.37 34.13
CA TRP A 815 33.63 -14.53 33.25
C TRP A 815 33.35 -15.83 34.00
N ASN A 816 34.07 -16.09 35.10
CA ASN A 816 33.86 -17.27 35.93
C ASN A 816 32.42 -17.35 36.48
N TYR A 817 31.87 -16.21 36.88
CA TYR A 817 30.51 -16.12 37.41
C TYR A 817 29.47 -16.49 36.34
N MET A 818 29.64 -16.01 35.11
CA MET A 818 28.70 -16.24 34.01
C MET A 818 28.80 -17.65 33.40
N GLN A 819 29.98 -18.28 33.41
CA GLN A 819 30.18 -19.60 32.77
C GLN A 819 29.97 -20.81 33.71
N CYS A 820 29.90 -20.60 35.02
CA CYS A 820 29.80 -21.71 35.99
C CYS A 820 28.43 -22.39 35.96
N THR A 821 28.35 -23.60 36.51
CA THR A 821 27.11 -24.39 36.64
C THR A 821 26.77 -24.71 38.10
N HIS A 822 25.48 -24.67 38.45
CA HIS A 822 24.97 -25.23 39.69
C HIS A 822 24.97 -26.77 39.62
N ASP A 823 25.48 -27.43 40.65
CA ASP A 823 25.52 -28.90 40.77
C ASP A 823 26.13 -29.67 39.59
N GLU A 824 27.03 -29.03 38.83
CA GLU A 824 27.60 -29.57 37.58
C GLU A 824 26.56 -29.92 36.51
N ASP A 825 25.37 -29.31 36.60
CA ASP A 825 24.30 -29.47 35.62
C ASP A 825 24.69 -28.79 34.30
N LYS A 826 24.76 -29.60 33.24
CA LYS A 826 25.08 -29.11 31.90
C LYS A 826 23.94 -28.29 31.28
N ASP A 827 22.72 -28.48 31.79
CA ASP A 827 21.51 -27.81 31.32
C ASP A 827 21.11 -26.63 32.24
N ASP A 828 22.03 -26.17 33.10
CA ASP A 828 21.84 -24.98 33.93
C ASP A 828 21.49 -23.76 33.05
N MET A 829 20.22 -23.36 33.07
CA MET A 829 19.70 -22.27 32.24
C MET A 829 20.29 -20.92 32.64
N SER A 830 20.78 -20.77 33.87
CA SER A 830 21.38 -19.52 34.33
C SER A 830 22.84 -19.31 33.92
N ARG A 831 23.48 -20.34 33.37
CA ARG A 831 24.78 -20.24 32.74
C ARG A 831 24.65 -19.53 31.39
N ALA A 832 25.54 -18.59 31.12
CA ALA A 832 25.64 -17.96 29.80
C ALA A 832 26.13 -18.98 28.75
N ASP A 833 25.58 -18.93 27.54
CA ASP A 833 25.99 -19.80 26.44
C ASP A 833 27.24 -19.30 25.72
N LEU A 834 27.62 -18.03 25.95
CA LEU A 834 28.76 -17.32 25.35
C LEU A 834 29.15 -16.12 26.21
N PHE A 835 30.35 -15.60 25.95
CA PHE A 835 30.88 -14.41 26.62
C PHE A 835 31.50 -13.46 25.60
N GLY A 836 30.85 -12.31 25.37
CA GLY A 836 31.39 -11.23 24.55
C GLY A 836 32.27 -10.31 25.40
N LEU A 837 33.34 -9.78 24.83
CA LEU A 837 34.22 -8.83 25.49
C LEU A 837 34.40 -7.56 24.65
N ASN A 838 34.11 -6.41 25.24
CA ASN A 838 34.42 -5.11 24.66
C ASN A 838 35.81 -4.69 25.10
N SER A 839 36.83 -4.92 24.24
CA SER A 839 38.22 -4.61 24.56
C SER A 839 38.83 -3.64 23.56
N TYR A 840 39.34 -2.53 24.10
CA TYR A 840 40.03 -1.48 23.37
C TYR A 840 41.50 -1.38 23.80
N SER A 841 42.09 -2.46 24.32
CA SER A 841 43.44 -2.45 24.88
C SER A 841 44.54 -2.36 23.81
N TRP A 842 44.25 -2.79 22.57
CA TRP A 842 45.13 -2.61 21.42
C TRP A 842 44.89 -1.25 20.74
N CYS A 843 45.89 -0.37 20.74
CA CYS A 843 45.78 0.98 20.14
C CYS A 843 46.95 1.28 19.20
N GLY A 844 46.65 1.61 17.94
CA GLY A 844 47.66 1.97 16.94
C GLY A 844 48.54 0.78 16.52
N GLU A 845 49.83 1.04 16.29
CA GLU A 845 50.83 -0.01 16.05
C GLU A 845 51.22 -0.64 17.39
N SER A 846 50.62 -1.79 17.73
CA SER A 846 50.89 -2.56 18.94
C SER A 846 51.19 -4.02 18.56
N ASP A 847 51.40 -4.87 19.54
CA ASP A 847 51.61 -6.31 19.39
C ASP A 847 50.88 -7.07 20.51
N PHE A 848 50.91 -8.40 20.46
CA PHE A 848 50.18 -9.28 21.36
C PHE A 848 50.47 -9.03 22.85
N ASP A 849 51.74 -8.77 23.20
CA ASP A 849 52.18 -8.57 24.58
C ASP A 849 51.92 -7.13 25.05
N THR A 850 52.25 -6.13 24.23
CA THR A 850 52.09 -4.70 24.60
C THR A 850 50.63 -4.27 24.69
N SER A 851 49.74 -4.90 23.92
CA SER A 851 48.30 -4.65 23.95
C SER A 851 47.57 -5.34 25.10
N SER A 852 48.24 -6.19 25.88
CA SER A 852 47.65 -7.08 26.90
C SER A 852 46.63 -8.09 26.35
N TYR A 853 46.74 -8.46 25.06
CA TYR A 853 45.98 -9.55 24.48
C TYR A 853 46.51 -10.92 24.91
N ASP A 854 47.79 -11.03 25.23
CA ASP A 854 48.39 -12.17 25.92
C ASP A 854 47.71 -12.47 27.26
N ASP A 855 47.47 -11.43 28.07
CA ASP A 855 46.74 -11.54 29.33
C ASP A 855 45.28 -11.99 29.11
N LEU A 856 44.63 -11.54 28.02
CA LEU A 856 43.27 -12.00 27.65
C LEU A 856 43.27 -13.48 27.30
N VAL A 857 44.20 -13.91 26.46
CA VAL A 857 44.30 -15.31 26.04
C VAL A 857 44.64 -16.20 27.22
N ASP A 858 45.60 -15.81 28.08
CA ASP A 858 45.96 -16.61 29.25
C ASP A 858 44.83 -16.68 30.28
N GLY A 859 44.14 -15.56 30.52
CA GLY A 859 43.03 -15.48 31.47
C GLY A 859 41.78 -16.26 31.03
N LEU A 860 41.54 -16.39 29.72
CA LEU A 860 40.33 -17.00 29.16
C LEU A 860 40.54 -18.37 28.51
N LYS A 861 41.79 -18.90 28.51
CA LYS A 861 42.14 -20.18 27.85
C LYS A 861 41.29 -21.38 28.30
N ASP A 862 40.83 -21.37 29.54
CA ASP A 862 40.04 -22.45 30.15
C ASP A 862 38.53 -22.25 29.96
N THR A 863 38.11 -21.42 28.99
CA THR A 863 36.71 -21.12 28.74
C THR A 863 35.93 -22.34 28.28
N SER A 864 34.75 -22.52 28.90
CA SER A 864 33.79 -23.57 28.59
C SER A 864 32.71 -23.14 27.60
N VAL A 865 32.73 -21.86 27.20
CA VAL A 865 31.79 -21.21 26.29
C VAL A 865 32.55 -20.44 25.21
N PRO A 866 31.96 -20.18 24.04
CA PRO A 866 32.58 -19.32 23.04
C PRO A 866 32.84 -17.93 23.61
N VAL A 867 34.07 -17.46 23.43
CA VAL A 867 34.48 -16.10 23.77
C VAL A 867 34.85 -15.38 22.48
N PHE A 868 34.47 -14.13 22.32
CA PHE A 868 34.85 -13.30 21.18
C PHE A 868 34.92 -11.83 21.60
N LEU A 869 35.61 -11.02 20.82
CA LEU A 869 35.61 -9.58 21.04
C LEU A 869 34.29 -9.03 20.50
N SER A 870 33.35 -8.71 21.39
CA SER A 870 32.07 -8.12 20.98
C SER A 870 32.21 -6.69 20.50
N GLU A 871 33.31 -6.02 20.88
CA GLU A 871 33.79 -4.75 20.33
C GLU A 871 35.33 -4.72 20.38
N TYR A 872 35.96 -4.21 19.32
CA TYR A 872 37.38 -3.82 19.29
C TYR A 872 37.62 -2.62 18.36
N GLY A 873 38.82 -2.03 18.40
CA GLY A 873 39.23 -0.96 17.47
C GLY A 873 39.47 0.38 18.16
N CYS A 874 40.43 0.42 19.09
CA CYS A 874 40.78 1.61 19.85
C CYS A 874 41.10 2.82 18.96
N ASN A 875 40.47 3.96 19.24
CA ASN A 875 40.65 5.20 18.47
C ASN A 875 41.58 6.24 19.14
N LYS A 876 42.44 5.82 20.08
CA LYS A 876 43.46 6.73 20.66
C LYS A 876 44.50 7.19 19.63
N VAL A 877 44.75 6.35 18.62
CA VAL A 877 45.56 6.66 17.44
C VAL A 877 44.65 6.64 16.23
N THR A 878 44.60 7.74 15.48
CA THR A 878 43.76 7.90 14.29
C THR A 878 44.58 8.46 13.12
N PRO A 879 44.38 8.00 11.87
CA PRO A 879 43.52 6.88 11.46
C PRO A 879 43.92 5.55 12.13
N ARG A 880 42.94 4.66 12.35
CA ARG A 880 43.17 3.37 13.03
C ARG A 880 43.80 2.38 12.04
N PRO A 881 44.98 1.80 12.34
CA PRO A 881 45.65 0.89 11.43
C PRO A 881 45.11 -0.55 11.47
N PHE A 882 44.29 -0.88 12.48
CA PHE A 882 43.67 -2.20 12.70
C PHE A 882 44.66 -3.37 12.71
N THR A 883 45.88 -3.16 13.23
CA THR A 883 46.92 -4.21 13.28
C THR A 883 46.55 -5.38 14.17
N GLU A 884 45.60 -5.21 15.09
CA GLU A 884 45.02 -6.26 15.92
C GLU A 884 44.34 -7.37 15.10
N VAL A 885 43.83 -7.07 13.89
CA VAL A 885 43.11 -8.04 13.04
C VAL A 885 43.97 -9.27 12.77
N GLY A 886 45.25 -9.09 12.42
CA GLY A 886 46.15 -10.21 12.15
C GLY A 886 46.36 -11.12 13.38
N THR A 887 46.27 -10.55 14.59
CA THR A 887 46.43 -11.28 15.86
C THR A 887 45.13 -11.98 16.27
N ILE A 888 44.00 -11.28 16.17
CA ILE A 888 42.65 -11.80 16.49
C ILE A 888 42.35 -13.06 15.69
N TYR A 889 42.67 -13.04 14.40
CA TYR A 889 42.43 -14.16 13.47
C TYR A 889 43.66 -15.06 13.28
N GLY A 890 44.74 -14.82 14.02
CA GLY A 890 45.95 -15.63 14.00
C GLY A 890 45.94 -16.80 15.00
N ASP A 891 46.98 -17.62 14.96
CA ASP A 891 47.13 -18.79 15.83
C ASP A 891 47.19 -18.44 17.33
N GLN A 892 47.58 -17.20 17.67
CA GLN A 892 47.70 -16.74 19.06
C GLN A 892 46.34 -16.62 19.76
N MET A 893 45.29 -16.22 19.05
CA MET A 893 43.97 -15.95 19.65
C MET A 893 42.89 -16.96 19.26
N THR A 894 42.91 -17.51 18.03
CA THR A 894 41.83 -18.40 17.52
C THR A 894 41.68 -19.73 18.27
N GLY A 895 42.65 -20.07 19.13
CA GLY A 895 42.54 -21.17 20.09
C GLY A 895 41.53 -20.91 21.21
N VAL A 896 41.33 -19.64 21.59
CA VAL A 896 40.51 -19.19 22.72
C VAL A 896 39.31 -18.35 22.25
N PHE A 897 39.55 -17.41 21.33
CA PHE A 897 38.58 -16.48 20.80
C PHE A 897 37.96 -16.98 19.48
N SER A 898 36.70 -16.63 19.26
CA SER A 898 35.90 -16.93 18.07
C SER A 898 35.76 -15.71 17.15
N GLY A 899 36.82 -14.89 17.06
CA GLY A 899 36.88 -13.67 16.25
C GLY A 899 36.39 -12.43 17.00
N GLY A 900 35.88 -11.44 16.27
CA GLY A 900 35.33 -10.23 16.87
C GLY A 900 34.62 -9.27 15.92
N LEU A 901 34.08 -8.20 16.50
CA LEU A 901 33.39 -7.12 15.79
C LEU A 901 34.10 -5.79 16.01
N VAL A 902 34.36 -5.05 14.93
CA VAL A 902 34.95 -3.71 15.03
C VAL A 902 33.86 -2.68 15.36
N TYR A 903 34.17 -1.81 16.31
CA TYR A 903 33.31 -0.69 16.72
C TYR A 903 33.75 0.58 15.98
N GLU A 904 32.95 1.22 15.14
CA GLU A 904 31.59 0.86 14.66
C GLU A 904 31.39 1.31 13.20
N PHE A 905 30.28 0.96 12.57
CA PHE A 905 30.03 1.32 11.16
C PHE A 905 29.89 2.83 10.94
N SER A 906 28.96 3.50 11.63
CA SER A 906 28.66 4.92 11.40
C SER A 906 29.52 5.85 12.24
N GLN A 907 29.90 6.98 11.63
CA GLN A 907 30.68 8.01 12.31
C GLN A 907 29.82 8.85 13.24
N GLU A 908 29.95 8.56 14.53
CA GLU A 908 29.29 9.29 15.60
C GLU A 908 30.22 10.29 16.32
N THR A 909 29.71 10.94 17.36
CA THR A 909 30.43 11.94 18.15
C THR A 909 31.72 11.41 18.80
N HIS A 910 31.77 10.11 19.08
CA HIS A 910 32.91 9.44 19.71
C HIS A 910 34.03 9.05 18.73
N LYS A 911 33.81 9.27 17.42
CA LYS A 911 34.80 9.07 16.35
C LYS A 911 35.36 7.65 16.21
N PHE A 912 34.46 6.68 16.15
CA PHE A 912 34.76 5.28 15.88
C PHE A 912 34.24 4.80 14.51
N GLY A 913 33.61 5.66 13.72
CA GLY A 913 32.98 5.24 12.48
C GLY A 913 33.97 4.85 11.40
N LEU A 914 33.60 3.83 10.63
CA LEU A 914 34.24 3.52 9.34
C LEU A 914 33.68 4.40 8.22
N ALA A 915 32.44 4.87 8.35
CA ALA A 915 31.75 5.61 7.31
C ALA A 915 30.94 6.78 7.88
N GLN A 916 31.01 7.94 7.22
CA GLN A 916 30.11 9.04 7.49
C GLN A 916 28.78 8.80 6.80
N VAL A 917 27.71 8.63 7.58
CA VAL A 917 26.34 8.57 7.09
C VAL A 917 25.75 9.98 7.13
N TYR A 918 25.15 10.42 6.04
CA TYR A 918 24.50 11.73 5.92
C TYR A 918 22.98 11.62 6.11
N LYS A 919 22.32 12.73 6.43
CA LYS A 919 20.86 12.80 6.63
C LYS A 919 20.02 12.33 5.44
N ASN A 920 20.58 12.36 4.22
CA ASN A 920 19.94 11.86 3.02
C ASN A 920 20.27 10.39 2.74
N ASN A 921 20.78 9.66 3.73
CA ASN A 921 21.22 8.27 3.61
C ASN A 921 22.33 8.02 2.58
N SER A 922 23.05 9.06 2.16
CA SER A 922 24.31 8.87 1.43
C SER A 922 25.45 8.57 2.40
N VAL A 923 26.49 7.89 1.92
CA VAL A 923 27.61 7.40 2.73
C VAL A 923 28.94 7.82 2.12
N HIS A 924 29.86 8.30 2.94
CA HIS A 924 31.25 8.56 2.55
C HIS A 924 32.19 7.76 3.44
N PHE A 925 33.04 6.94 2.81
CA PHE A 925 34.02 6.13 3.54
C PHE A 925 35.10 7.01 4.18
N LEU A 926 35.41 6.72 5.43
CA LEU A 926 36.53 7.34 6.12
C LEU A 926 37.80 6.53 5.90
N GLU A 927 38.95 7.09 6.25
CA GLU A 927 40.25 6.42 6.09
C GLU A 927 40.28 5.05 6.78
N ASP A 928 39.67 4.96 7.96
CA ASP A 928 39.57 3.74 8.74
C ASP A 928 38.89 2.59 7.98
N PHE A 929 37.93 2.89 7.09
CA PHE A 929 37.30 1.86 6.23
C PHE A 929 38.33 1.16 5.35
N HIS A 930 39.22 1.92 4.73
CA HIS A 930 40.22 1.38 3.80
C HIS A 930 41.31 0.62 4.55
N LEU A 931 41.77 1.16 5.69
CA LEU A 931 42.76 0.50 6.54
C LEU A 931 42.21 -0.83 7.09
N LEU A 932 40.95 -0.87 7.50
CA LEU A 932 40.30 -2.13 7.90
C LEU A 932 40.18 -3.09 6.71
N ALA A 933 39.74 -2.60 5.55
CA ALA A 933 39.62 -3.41 4.34
C ALA A 933 40.96 -4.06 3.95
N GLU A 934 42.07 -3.32 4.07
CA GLU A 934 43.42 -3.83 3.83
C GLU A 934 43.80 -4.95 4.82
N GLN A 935 43.40 -4.84 6.09
CA GLN A 935 43.68 -5.90 7.07
C GLN A 935 42.79 -7.12 6.85
N TYR A 936 41.49 -6.94 6.59
CA TYR A 936 40.58 -8.04 6.27
C TYR A 936 40.96 -8.77 4.99
N ALA A 937 41.47 -8.08 3.98
CA ALA A 937 41.95 -8.69 2.74
C ALA A 937 43.16 -9.63 2.94
N LYS A 938 43.90 -9.51 4.05
CA LYS A 938 45.03 -10.41 4.39
C LYS A 938 44.58 -11.73 5.02
N LEU A 939 43.30 -11.84 5.42
CA LEU A 939 42.78 -13.01 6.10
C LEU A 939 42.53 -14.17 5.12
N ASP A 940 42.92 -15.38 5.52
CA ASP A 940 42.59 -16.61 4.80
C ASP A 940 41.23 -17.15 5.28
N PHE A 941 40.16 -16.72 4.62
CA PHE A 941 38.79 -17.12 4.96
C PHE A 941 38.53 -18.62 4.80
N GLU A 942 39.24 -19.30 3.90
CA GLU A 942 39.08 -20.76 3.73
C GLU A 942 39.60 -21.50 4.96
N THR A 943 40.75 -21.09 5.49
CA THR A 943 41.30 -21.65 6.72
C THR A 943 40.48 -21.24 7.95
N LEU A 944 40.10 -19.95 8.06
CA LEU A 944 39.35 -19.42 9.20
C LEU A 944 38.00 -20.10 9.40
N GLN A 945 37.23 -20.29 8.32
CA GLN A 945 35.93 -20.96 8.36
C GLN A 945 36.02 -22.47 8.08
N GLY A 946 37.22 -23.00 7.82
CA GLY A 946 37.51 -24.40 7.51
C GLY A 946 37.94 -25.25 8.71
N THR A 947 38.19 -24.63 9.86
CA THR A 947 38.81 -25.29 11.02
C THR A 947 37.78 -26.06 11.86
N LYS A 948 38.13 -27.22 12.41
CA LYS A 948 37.23 -28.02 13.28
C LYS A 948 37.28 -27.56 14.75
N PRO A 949 36.17 -27.70 15.51
CA PRO A 949 36.18 -27.46 16.95
C PRO A 949 37.07 -28.48 17.68
N SER A 950 37.60 -28.09 18.85
CA SER A 950 38.37 -29.02 19.70
C SER A 950 37.46 -30.12 20.24
N LYS A 951 37.96 -31.37 20.24
CA LYS A 951 37.22 -32.50 20.83
C LYS A 951 37.24 -32.50 22.37
N ASN A 952 38.16 -31.74 22.98
CA ASN A 952 38.40 -31.69 24.41
C ASN A 952 38.22 -30.25 24.94
N SER A 953 37.05 -29.64 24.70
CA SER A 953 36.76 -28.32 25.26
C SER A 953 36.74 -28.36 26.81
N PRO A 954 37.20 -27.31 27.50
CA PRO A 954 37.11 -27.19 28.95
C PRO A 954 35.68 -27.39 29.46
N LYS A 955 35.55 -28.07 30.60
CA LYS A 955 34.24 -28.23 31.27
C LYS A 955 33.92 -26.96 32.07
N PRO A 956 32.64 -26.59 32.18
CA PRO A 956 32.27 -25.45 33.01
C PRO A 956 32.64 -25.70 34.48
N PRO A 957 33.17 -24.69 35.18
CA PRO A 957 33.45 -24.81 36.61
C PRO A 957 32.16 -24.89 37.42
N LYS A 958 32.22 -25.46 38.63
CA LYS A 958 31.11 -25.46 39.58
C LYS A 958 30.98 -24.09 40.23
N CYS A 959 29.76 -23.53 40.28
CA CYS A 959 29.50 -22.27 40.99
C CYS A 959 29.80 -22.41 42.48
N ASP A 960 30.88 -21.78 42.93
CA ASP A 960 31.38 -21.82 44.29
C ASP A 960 32.07 -20.49 44.63
N ALA A 961 31.94 -20.03 45.87
CA ALA A 961 32.51 -18.76 46.31
C ALA A 961 34.04 -18.70 46.10
N SER A 962 34.73 -19.84 46.08
CA SER A 962 36.17 -19.92 45.81
C SER A 962 36.57 -19.59 44.36
N LEU A 963 35.62 -19.58 43.41
CA LEU A 963 35.86 -19.10 42.05
C LEU A 963 36.14 -17.60 42.02
N ILE A 964 35.51 -16.85 42.92
CA ILE A 964 35.62 -15.39 42.97
C ILE A 964 36.84 -15.00 43.79
N LYS A 965 37.72 -14.20 43.19
CA LYS A 965 38.99 -13.78 43.81
C LYS A 965 38.93 -12.37 44.37
N THR A 966 38.20 -11.49 43.72
CA THR A 966 38.10 -10.09 44.11
C THR A 966 37.11 -9.93 45.26
N LYS A 967 37.59 -9.33 46.35
CA LYS A 967 36.83 -9.23 47.61
C LYS A 967 35.52 -8.45 47.49
N ALA A 968 35.47 -7.44 46.62
CA ALA A 968 34.28 -6.63 46.39
C ALA A 968 33.24 -7.34 45.50
N PHE A 969 33.65 -8.38 44.76
CA PHE A 969 32.79 -9.08 43.82
C PHE A 969 31.82 -10.02 44.55
N ASN A 970 30.57 -10.07 44.10
CA ASN A 970 29.54 -10.91 44.68
C ASN A 970 29.87 -12.41 44.49
N ALA A 971 30.22 -13.07 45.58
CA ALA A 971 30.49 -14.52 45.61
C ALA A 971 29.25 -15.39 45.90
N ASN A 972 28.06 -14.79 45.98
CA ASN A 972 26.80 -15.50 46.15
C ASN A 972 26.17 -15.80 44.80
N PHE A 973 26.06 -17.09 44.48
CA PHE A 973 25.48 -17.58 43.24
C PHE A 973 23.96 -17.84 43.33
N THR A 974 23.32 -17.47 44.44
CA THR A 974 21.85 -17.59 44.58
C THR A 974 21.19 -16.54 43.71
N LEU A 975 20.37 -16.99 42.76
CA LEU A 975 19.64 -16.11 41.86
C LEU A 975 18.39 -15.55 42.52
N PRO A 976 17.95 -14.33 42.14
CA PRO A 976 16.62 -13.86 42.50
C PRO A 976 15.52 -14.76 41.90
N ASP A 977 14.40 -14.84 42.60
CA ASP A 977 13.18 -15.46 42.11
C ASP A 977 12.67 -14.74 40.86
N VAL A 978 12.02 -15.48 39.97
CA VAL A 978 11.33 -14.91 38.79
C VAL A 978 10.29 -13.88 39.27
N PRO A 979 10.25 -12.66 38.71
CA PRO A 979 9.30 -11.64 39.13
C PRO A 979 7.84 -12.12 39.06
N PRO A 980 6.96 -11.65 39.97
CA PRO A 980 5.56 -12.04 39.96
C PRO A 980 4.89 -11.85 38.59
N GLY A 981 4.27 -12.91 38.08
CA GLY A 981 3.60 -12.94 36.77
C GLY A 981 4.54 -13.04 35.55
N ALA A 982 5.85 -13.03 35.72
CA ALA A 982 6.79 -13.28 34.62
C ALA A 982 6.93 -14.78 34.30
N GLN A 983 6.75 -15.66 35.29
CA GLN A 983 6.72 -17.11 35.05
C GLN A 983 5.60 -17.51 34.08
N GLU A 984 4.44 -16.86 34.17
CA GLU A 984 3.33 -17.08 33.23
C GLU A 984 3.70 -16.71 31.80
N LEU A 985 4.54 -15.68 31.61
CA LEU A 985 5.07 -15.30 30.30
C LEU A 985 6.06 -16.34 29.78
N ILE A 986 6.92 -16.88 30.64
CA ILE A 986 7.86 -17.95 30.29
C ILE A 986 7.12 -19.22 29.87
N ASP A 987 6.05 -19.59 30.56
CA ASP A 987 5.33 -20.83 30.30
C ASP A 987 4.37 -20.72 29.11
N ASN A 988 3.62 -19.62 29.00
CA ASN A 988 2.53 -19.47 28.00
C ASN A 988 2.92 -18.56 26.82
N GLY A 989 4.02 -17.81 26.95
CA GLY A 989 4.44 -16.78 26.02
C GLY A 989 3.78 -15.43 26.30
N ILE A 990 4.27 -14.39 25.63
CA ILE A 990 3.74 -13.02 25.76
C ILE A 990 2.47 -12.78 24.93
N GLU A 991 1.71 -11.73 25.25
CA GLU A 991 0.56 -11.28 24.45
C GLU A 991 1.02 -10.39 23.28
N ASN A 992 0.28 -10.40 22.16
CA ASN A 992 0.63 -9.66 20.93
C ASN A 992 2.04 -9.97 20.40
N LYS A 993 2.41 -11.26 20.37
CA LYS A 993 3.72 -11.77 19.95
C LYS A 993 4.12 -11.17 18.58
N PRO A 994 5.18 -10.35 18.51
CA PRO A 994 5.82 -10.03 17.25
C PRO A 994 6.33 -11.32 16.59
N SER A 995 6.49 -11.31 15.26
CA SER A 995 7.03 -12.49 14.58
C SER A 995 7.76 -12.04 13.34
N GLY A 996 9.06 -12.34 13.30
CA GLY A 996 9.87 -12.21 12.10
C GLY A 996 9.71 -13.39 11.14
N LYS A 997 9.99 -13.15 9.86
CA LYS A 997 10.18 -14.19 8.83
C LYS A 997 11.06 -13.67 7.71
N LEU A 998 11.84 -14.56 7.09
CA LEU A 998 12.53 -14.18 5.85
C LEU A 998 11.51 -13.89 4.73
N VAL A 999 11.75 -12.82 3.98
CA VAL A 999 10.96 -12.37 2.84
C VAL A 999 11.84 -12.24 1.61
N LYS A 1000 11.19 -12.29 0.45
CA LYS A 1000 11.90 -12.20 -0.83
C LYS A 1000 12.22 -10.74 -1.14
N ILE A 1001 13.51 -10.43 -1.29
CA ILE A 1001 13.98 -9.14 -1.78
C ILE A 1001 13.94 -9.14 -3.32
N SER A 1002 13.23 -8.16 -3.90
CA SER A 1002 13.03 -8.06 -5.35
C SER A 1002 14.14 -7.32 -6.07
N ASN A 1003 14.85 -6.43 -5.38
CA ASN A 1003 15.94 -5.62 -5.92
C ASN A 1003 17.14 -5.65 -4.97
N TRP A 1004 18.31 -5.98 -5.48
CA TRP A 1004 19.55 -6.03 -4.70
C TRP A 1004 20.47 -4.83 -4.98
N GLU A 1005 20.08 -3.94 -5.88
CA GLU A 1005 20.79 -2.70 -6.17
C GLU A 1005 20.49 -1.66 -5.10
N VAL A 1006 21.55 -1.00 -4.62
CA VAL A 1006 21.42 0.13 -3.70
C VAL A 1006 20.65 1.25 -4.40
N ASP A 1007 19.73 1.90 -3.68
CA ASP A 1007 18.96 3.02 -4.20
C ASP A 1007 19.90 4.06 -4.83
N SER A 1008 19.60 4.44 -6.07
CA SER A 1008 20.36 5.44 -6.82
C SER A 1008 20.42 6.81 -6.14
N ASP A 1009 19.50 7.12 -5.22
CA ASP A 1009 19.52 8.34 -4.41
C ASP A 1009 20.55 8.28 -3.28
N PHE A 1010 20.96 7.07 -2.84
CA PHE A 1010 22.01 6.87 -1.84
C PHE A 1010 23.37 6.85 -2.51
N LYS A 1011 24.04 8.01 -2.50
CA LYS A 1011 25.39 8.11 -3.05
C LYS A 1011 26.38 7.48 -2.07
N ILE A 1012 27.22 6.59 -2.58
CA ILE A 1012 28.33 5.99 -1.82
C ILE A 1012 29.62 6.54 -2.39
N TRP A 1013 30.44 7.18 -1.56
CA TRP A 1013 31.73 7.72 -1.96
C TRP A 1013 32.86 6.98 -1.27
N ASP A 1014 33.93 6.69 -2.02
CA ASP A 1014 35.21 6.31 -1.42
C ASP A 1014 35.85 7.51 -0.69
N ALA A 1015 36.99 7.28 -0.01
CA ALA A 1015 37.68 8.34 0.72
C ALA A 1015 38.22 9.47 -0.19
N ASN A 1016 38.32 9.22 -1.49
CA ASN A 1016 38.75 10.18 -2.51
C ASN A 1016 37.56 10.88 -3.18
N TRP A 1017 36.34 10.73 -2.66
CA TRP A 1017 35.09 11.26 -3.21
C TRP A 1017 34.71 10.71 -4.59
N ASN A 1018 35.25 9.56 -4.98
CA ASN A 1018 34.77 8.87 -6.17
C ASN A 1018 33.46 8.15 -5.86
N LEU A 1019 32.48 8.31 -6.74
CA LEU A 1019 31.19 7.65 -6.60
C LEU A 1019 31.32 6.15 -6.92
N LEU A 1020 30.87 5.32 -5.98
CA LEU A 1020 30.83 3.88 -6.06
C LEU A 1020 29.39 3.42 -6.33
N THR A 1021 29.26 2.40 -7.19
CA THR A 1021 28.02 1.65 -7.33
C THR A 1021 28.21 0.28 -6.70
N LEU A 1022 27.36 -0.04 -5.72
CA LEU A 1022 27.35 -1.31 -5.00
C LEU A 1022 25.94 -1.93 -5.06
N SER A 1023 25.89 -3.25 -4.90
CA SER A 1023 24.67 -4.05 -4.82
C SER A 1023 24.94 -5.26 -3.93
N VAL A 1024 23.97 -5.74 -3.17
CA VAL A 1024 24.14 -7.01 -2.46
C VAL A 1024 24.20 -8.14 -3.50
N LYS A 1025 25.19 -9.03 -3.37
CA LYS A 1025 25.28 -10.27 -4.14
C LYS A 1025 24.81 -11.41 -3.26
N PRO A 1026 23.59 -11.94 -3.47
CA PRO A 1026 23.09 -13.05 -2.67
C PRO A 1026 24.04 -14.25 -2.75
N LEU A 1027 24.52 -14.73 -1.60
CA LEU A 1027 25.38 -15.88 -1.51
C LEU A 1027 24.55 -17.17 -1.55
N ALA A 1028 25.18 -18.27 -1.98
CA ALA A 1028 24.54 -19.58 -1.90
C ALA A 1028 24.37 -20.02 -0.44
N ASP A 1029 23.50 -21.02 -0.20
CA ASP A 1029 23.30 -21.58 1.14
C ASP A 1029 24.66 -21.97 1.77
N ASP A 1030 24.94 -21.41 2.96
CA ASP A 1030 26.15 -21.67 3.77
C ASP A 1030 27.49 -21.18 3.22
N GLU A 1031 27.46 -20.38 2.15
CA GLU A 1031 28.63 -19.66 1.70
C GLU A 1031 28.92 -18.49 2.67
N SER A 1032 30.10 -18.49 3.28
CA SER A 1032 30.57 -17.36 4.07
C SER A 1032 30.94 -16.20 3.16
N ASN A 1033 30.58 -14.99 3.56
CA ASN A 1033 31.11 -13.81 2.92
C ASN A 1033 32.63 -13.72 3.11
N LYS A 1034 33.34 -13.16 2.12
CA LYS A 1034 34.79 -12.92 2.12
C LYS A 1034 35.11 -11.61 1.39
N PRO A 1035 36.22 -10.92 1.73
CA PRO A 1035 36.61 -9.68 1.11
C PRO A 1035 36.67 -9.81 -0.42
N GLY A 1036 36.16 -8.81 -1.14
CA GLY A 1036 36.19 -8.78 -2.60
C GLY A 1036 35.13 -9.62 -3.32
N ASN A 1037 34.25 -10.35 -2.60
CA ASN A 1037 33.08 -11.00 -3.25
C ASN A 1037 32.17 -9.96 -3.93
N ASN A 1038 32.11 -8.74 -3.39
CA ASN A 1038 31.40 -7.61 -3.95
C ASN A 1038 32.41 -6.53 -4.42
N GLU A 1039 32.56 -6.34 -5.73
CA GLU A 1039 33.49 -5.35 -6.29
C GLU A 1039 32.74 -4.03 -6.53
N ALA A 1040 33.23 -2.95 -5.92
CA ALA A 1040 32.70 -1.60 -6.18
C ALA A 1040 33.10 -1.16 -7.60
N SER A 1041 32.12 -0.85 -8.45
CA SER A 1041 32.41 -0.27 -9.77
C SER A 1041 32.50 1.25 -9.66
N THR A 1042 33.60 1.83 -10.15
CA THR A 1042 33.73 3.28 -10.28
C THR A 1042 32.93 3.74 -11.50
N ALA A 1043 32.00 4.67 -11.30
CA ALA A 1043 31.19 5.19 -12.39
C ALA A 1043 32.08 5.99 -13.36
N SER A 1044 32.39 5.42 -14.53
CA SER A 1044 33.04 6.15 -15.62
C SER A 1044 32.04 7.13 -16.23
N VAL A 1045 32.20 8.42 -15.90
CA VAL A 1045 31.41 9.51 -16.50
C VAL A 1045 31.74 9.59 -17.98
N SER A 1046 30.84 9.04 -18.80
CA SER A 1046 30.90 9.11 -20.26
C SER A 1046 30.45 10.50 -20.71
N ALA A 1047 31.40 11.43 -20.88
CA ALA A 1047 31.15 12.72 -21.53
C ALA A 1047 31.15 12.56 -23.06
N GLY A 1048 29.99 12.76 -23.69
CA GLY A 1048 29.86 12.99 -25.13
C GLY A 1048 30.24 14.43 -25.51
N PRO A 1049 30.71 14.69 -26.74
CA PRO A 1049 31.71 15.72 -27.00
C PRO A 1049 31.09 17.08 -27.29
N THR A 1050 31.57 18.11 -26.60
CA THR A 1050 31.55 19.48 -27.13
C THR A 1050 32.91 20.13 -26.95
N SER A 1051 33.37 20.63 -28.08
CA SER A 1051 34.64 21.29 -28.37
C SER A 1051 34.92 22.53 -27.51
N SER A 1052 36.19 22.67 -27.12
CA SER A 1052 37.08 23.81 -27.35
C SER A 1052 37.79 24.39 -26.12
N SER A 1053 39.09 24.10 -26.07
CA SER A 1053 40.23 24.96 -25.70
C SER A 1053 40.26 25.66 -24.32
N ALA A 1054 41.07 25.07 -23.44
CA ALA A 1054 42.17 25.65 -22.66
C ALA A 1054 42.03 27.07 -22.05
N SER A 1055 42.05 27.15 -20.72
CA SER A 1055 43.15 27.76 -19.93
C SER A 1055 42.81 27.81 -18.43
N SER A 1056 43.77 27.41 -17.59
CA SER A 1056 43.89 27.77 -16.17
C SER A 1056 44.85 28.99 -16.08
N PRO A 1057 44.96 29.80 -14.99
CA PRO A 1057 44.92 29.35 -13.58
C PRO A 1057 44.40 30.32 -12.48
N ALA A 1058 44.25 29.75 -11.28
CA ALA A 1058 44.48 30.31 -9.93
C ALA A 1058 43.62 31.49 -9.39
N SER A 1059 43.04 31.31 -8.20
CA SER A 1059 43.51 31.91 -6.92
C SER A 1059 42.42 32.06 -5.83
N THR A 1060 42.76 31.55 -4.63
CA THR A 1060 42.56 32.11 -3.26
C THR A 1060 41.22 32.67 -2.76
N SER A 1061 40.71 31.97 -1.74
CA SER A 1061 40.44 32.39 -0.33
C SER A 1061 39.29 33.35 0.05
N ASN A 1062 38.72 32.99 1.22
CA ASN A 1062 37.87 33.72 2.17
C ASN A 1062 36.40 33.90 1.76
N GLY A 1063 35.40 33.66 2.59
CA GLY A 1063 35.30 33.45 4.04
C GLY A 1063 33.91 33.95 4.44
N GLY A 1064 33.19 33.26 5.33
CA GLY A 1064 31.83 33.69 5.69
C GLY A 1064 31.06 32.72 6.57
N THR A 1065 31.20 32.95 7.88
CA THR A 1065 30.52 32.38 9.05
C THR A 1065 28.98 32.35 9.03
N ALA A 1066 28.45 31.25 9.58
CA ALA A 1066 27.36 31.13 10.58
C ALA A 1066 25.98 31.78 10.32
N ASN A 1067 24.92 30.96 10.35
CA ASN A 1067 24.08 30.85 11.56
C ASN A 1067 23.07 29.70 11.46
N ASN A 1068 22.86 29.09 12.63
CA ASN A 1068 21.83 28.12 12.96
C ASN A 1068 20.42 28.68 12.70
N ASP A 1069 19.47 27.79 12.43
CA ASP A 1069 18.27 27.72 13.26
C ASP A 1069 17.60 26.34 13.13
N ASP A 1070 17.42 25.74 14.30
CA ASP A 1070 16.64 24.55 14.57
C ASP A 1070 15.16 24.81 14.23
N SER A 1071 14.51 23.84 13.60
CA SER A 1071 13.05 23.72 13.69
C SER A 1071 12.64 22.26 13.64
N ALA A 1072 12.04 21.84 14.76
CA ALA A 1072 11.50 20.53 15.04
C ALA A 1072 10.47 20.09 13.98
N GLY A 1073 10.57 18.83 13.54
CA GLY A 1073 9.66 18.23 12.56
C GLY A 1073 8.92 17.05 13.18
N ILE A 1074 7.65 17.29 13.50
CA ILE A 1074 6.68 16.34 14.04
C ILE A 1074 6.36 15.25 12.99
N SER A 1075 6.59 13.98 13.33
CA SER A 1075 6.26 12.82 12.49
C SER A 1075 4.82 12.36 12.72
N VAL A 1076 4.03 12.24 11.63
CA VAL A 1076 2.73 11.58 11.70
C VAL A 1076 2.69 10.31 10.85
N ARG A 1077 2.28 9.22 11.52
CA ARG A 1077 2.33 7.81 11.12
C ARG A 1077 1.34 7.44 9.99
N PRO A 1078 1.69 6.49 9.09
CA PRO A 1078 0.81 5.92 8.06
C PRO A 1078 -0.12 4.78 8.54
N ALA A 1079 -0.17 4.49 9.84
CA ALA A 1079 -0.95 3.39 10.44
C ALA A 1079 -2.46 3.43 10.15
N VAL A 1080 -2.96 4.59 9.73
CA VAL A 1080 -4.37 4.81 9.37
C VAL A 1080 -4.77 4.09 8.08
N ALA A 1081 -3.85 3.90 7.11
CA ALA A 1081 -4.20 3.28 5.83
C ALA A 1081 -4.41 1.74 5.94
N PHE A 1082 -3.69 1.08 6.84
CA PHE A 1082 -3.77 -0.39 7.04
C PHE A 1082 -4.99 -0.83 7.85
N ALA A 1083 -5.47 -0.02 8.79
CA ALA A 1083 -6.67 -0.30 9.59
C ALA A 1083 -7.97 -0.34 8.73
N ILE A 1084 -7.94 0.24 7.53
CA ILE A 1084 -9.08 0.31 6.60
C ILE A 1084 -9.04 -0.84 5.58
N ALA A 1085 -7.86 -1.36 5.26
CA ALA A 1085 -7.70 -2.45 4.30
C ALA A 1085 -8.11 -3.81 4.88
N ALA A 1086 -7.87 -4.06 6.17
CA ALA A 1086 -8.16 -5.34 6.81
C ALA A 1086 -9.67 -5.68 6.90
N PRO A 1087 -10.60 -4.77 7.26
CA PRO A 1087 -12.03 -5.07 7.23
C PRO A 1087 -12.58 -5.30 5.82
N ILE A 1088 -12.00 -4.64 4.80
CA ILE A 1088 -12.42 -4.79 3.40
C ILE A 1088 -11.87 -6.10 2.81
N ALA A 1089 -10.66 -6.52 3.20
CA ALA A 1089 -10.11 -7.84 2.85
C ALA A 1089 -10.93 -8.98 3.49
N ILE A 1090 -11.44 -8.79 4.71
CA ILE A 1090 -12.34 -9.73 5.38
C ILE A 1090 -13.75 -9.77 4.74
N LEU A 1091 -14.18 -8.70 4.08
CA LEU A 1091 -15.41 -8.65 3.28
C LEU A 1091 -15.24 -9.22 1.84
N LEU A 1092 -13.99 -9.38 1.37
CA LEU A 1092 -13.63 -9.90 0.05
C LEU A 1092 -13.24 -11.39 0.07
N LEU A 1093 -13.00 -11.96 1.26
CA LEU A 1093 -12.86 -13.39 1.54
C LEU A 1093 -14.22 -13.99 1.91
#